data_AF-A0A534R672-F1
#
_entry.id   AF-A0A534R672-F1
#
_cell.length_a   1.000
_cell.length_b   1.000
_cell.length_c   1.000
_cell.angle_alpha   90.00
_cell.angle_beta   90.00
_cell.angle_gamma   90.00
#
_symmetry.space_group_name_H-M   'P 1'
#
loop_
_entity.id
_entity.type
_entity.pdbx_description
1 polymer ?
#
loop_
_entity_poly.entity_id
_entity_poly.type
_entity_poly.pdbx_seq_one_letter_code
_entity_poly.pdbx_strand_id
1 'polypeptide(L)'
;MVDNFHIVDDQLRQIREDLPRRFYRELPKLAAGFLEGYPRVFGVAWAFVAHTDSRFEPEALRRFVRAYQHVQPLMIGELWAVPITLRILLVENLRRLAERIVRDRTARQEADGLADRLLGLGGRTPADATAALARIEKGRLPTAFAVQLVQRLREQDPDVVPALRWLEERFAAQGTTTEEIVRLEHHRQGAMNVTVRNIITSMRLMSNFDWREFFESLSPADEVLRADTDFAALDFPTRDRYRHAIEDLSRGSRCSEVEVARRVVARTKEAAATNHPGHERRRDPGFHLLAQGRAALEHELGFRVRPARWLTRAYLAAAMPAYLGTVALLTALVLAPPLILAGHAGVGPAGLLLFALLALVPATDLAIALTNLGVVERIGPRPLPKLELRDGVPAELRTLVVMPALLTSEAHVEELIAQLEVHYLANPDGELRFALLSDWTDGQAETRPDDERLVAAAAEGIAGLNARHGPASDDGERFFLFHRARRWNERQGGWIGWERKRGKLHELNRLLRGATDTAFVVMGGRPTAPPSGVRYVITLDADTRLPVGAARALIGTMAQPLNRARFDPRAGRVVEGYGVLQPRVTPTLPPDRKGSVYQWISAGPCGIDPYASAVSDVYQDLFGEGSYTGKGIYDLDAFEAALAGRVPENALLSHDLFEGVFARAGLVTDIAFFEEFPTHYLVASLRQHRWARGDWQLLPWIVGRRAAGVPFLGRWKMIDNLRRTLSAPSAVLTLLAAWTLTSLAAMWTTFILVVITLPALVPVLTRLVPRRRGISKRSHVGGIAADLAMGLAQVTLTVTLLAHQACVMADAIVRTLVRLYGTRQRLLEWVTAAQAKSGLGLDLADFYRRMAAAVGLALGAAALVAVVRPATWTVAVPFLVLWVLSPLVAQRISLPPRATGNEPLSPRQERLLRLTARRTWRFFESFVGPEDHALPPDNFQEDPKPVVAHRTSPTNIGLYLLSTIAARDFAWLGLLDTVERLEATFETLTKMERFHGHYYNWYETRTLRPLEPPYVSSVDSGNLAGHLLTLAQACRELTERPLLGPSALAGVDDTLGLVRESAAALPDNRRTQTVTRRQLADAVEALAIALGAAPNTPAAWARCLGQL
;
A
#
# COMPACT_ATOMS: atom_id res chain seq x y z
N MET A 1 3.23 -15.97 31.76
CA MET A 1 2.81 -14.60 31.34
C MET A 1 3.65 -14.08 30.19
N VAL A 2 4.95 -14.44 30.10
CA VAL A 2 5.83 -14.05 28.97
C VAL A 2 5.28 -14.52 27.62
N ASP A 3 4.78 -15.76 27.51
CA ASP A 3 4.18 -16.29 26.27
C ASP A 3 2.98 -15.51 25.73
N ASN A 4 2.29 -14.76 26.61
CA ASN A 4 1.12 -13.95 26.26
C ASN A 4 1.39 -12.45 26.34
N PHE A 5 2.64 -12.04 26.59
CA PHE A 5 3.03 -10.65 26.70
C PHE A 5 2.66 -9.87 25.44
N HIS A 6 2.98 -10.43 24.26
CA HIS A 6 2.66 -9.80 22.97
C HIS A 6 1.16 -9.57 22.79
N ILE A 7 0.32 -10.51 23.22
CA ILE A 7 -1.14 -10.37 23.14
C ILE A 7 -1.61 -9.19 23.99
N VAL A 8 -1.11 -9.08 25.22
CA VAL A 8 -1.48 -7.99 26.13
C VAL A 8 -0.94 -6.64 25.64
N ASP A 9 0.30 -6.60 25.16
CA ASP A 9 0.90 -5.39 24.59
C ASP A 9 0.14 -4.92 23.35
N ASP A 10 -0.25 -5.84 22.47
CA ASP A 10 -1.07 -5.53 21.31
C ASP A 10 -2.45 -4.98 21.71
N GLN A 11 -3.11 -5.55 22.74
CA GLN A 11 -4.36 -4.98 23.25
C GLN A 11 -4.15 -3.55 23.79
N LEU A 12 -3.08 -3.31 24.54
CA LEU A 12 -2.76 -1.97 25.08
C LEU A 12 -2.48 -0.96 23.96
N ARG A 13 -1.79 -1.38 22.90
CA ARG A 13 -1.51 -0.56 21.72
C ARG A 13 -2.80 -0.20 21.00
N GLN A 14 -3.65 -1.18 20.71
CA GLN A 14 -4.95 -0.98 20.07
C GLN A 14 -5.86 -0.06 20.91
N ILE A 15 -5.90 -0.22 22.24
CA ILE A 15 -6.69 0.67 23.11
C ILE A 15 -6.25 2.14 22.97
N ARG A 16 -4.95 2.39 22.82
CA ARG A 16 -4.42 3.76 22.66
C ARG A 16 -4.73 4.35 21.29
N GLU A 17 -4.76 3.52 20.26
CA GLU A 17 -5.00 3.93 18.87
C GLU A 17 -6.50 4.16 18.61
N ASP A 18 -7.36 3.24 19.05
CA ASP A 18 -8.77 3.20 18.68
C ASP A 18 -9.69 4.06 19.59
N LEU A 19 -9.19 4.60 20.71
CA LEU A 19 -9.96 5.48 21.62
C LEU A 19 -9.38 6.90 21.72
N PRO A 20 -9.41 7.70 20.63
CA PRO A 20 -8.99 9.08 20.70
C PRO A 20 -9.91 9.89 21.63
N ARG A 21 -9.33 10.88 22.35
CA ARG A 21 -10.07 11.72 23.32
C ARG A 21 -11.34 12.35 22.75
N ARG A 22 -11.34 12.69 21.45
CA ARG A 22 -12.49 13.26 20.76
C ARG A 22 -13.62 12.23 20.65
N PHE A 23 -13.33 11.03 20.17
CA PHE A 23 -14.31 9.95 20.05
C PHE A 23 -14.92 9.60 21.41
N TYR A 24 -14.10 9.45 22.45
CA TYR A 24 -14.60 9.20 23.81
C TYR A 24 -15.57 10.28 24.31
N ARG A 25 -15.35 11.55 23.97
CA ARG A 25 -16.24 12.67 24.36
C ARG A 25 -17.55 12.68 23.58
N GLU A 26 -17.58 12.10 22.39
CA GLU A 26 -18.77 12.02 21.54
C GLU A 26 -19.74 10.92 22.02
N LEU A 27 -19.26 9.93 22.79
CA LEU A 27 -20.11 8.83 23.30
C LEU A 27 -21.06 9.28 24.44
N PRO A 28 -22.35 8.88 24.40
CA PRO A 28 -23.33 9.15 25.47
C PRO A 28 -22.86 8.65 26.84
N LYS A 29 -23.11 9.43 27.90
CA LYS A 29 -22.70 9.11 29.28
C LYS A 29 -23.89 8.65 30.12
N LEU A 30 -23.64 7.75 31.07
CA LEU A 30 -24.62 7.35 32.08
C LEU A 30 -24.83 8.49 33.08
N ALA A 31 -26.09 8.81 33.35
CA ALA A 31 -26.50 9.90 34.23
C ALA A 31 -26.63 9.50 35.71
N ALA A 32 -26.65 8.19 36.03
CA ALA A 32 -26.81 7.69 37.40
C ALA A 32 -26.20 6.27 37.54
N GLY A 33 -25.99 5.84 38.79
CA GLY A 33 -25.47 4.51 39.15
C GLY A 33 -23.96 4.49 39.39
N PHE A 34 -23.39 3.32 39.70
CA PHE A 34 -21.96 3.18 40.05
C PHE A 34 -20.99 3.49 38.89
N LEU A 35 -21.50 3.63 37.67
CA LEU A 35 -20.75 4.01 36.46
C LEU A 35 -21.16 5.41 35.95
N GLU A 36 -21.70 6.27 36.81
CA GLU A 36 -22.02 7.66 36.45
C GLU A 36 -20.82 8.38 35.80
N GLY A 37 -21.06 9.10 34.72
CA GLY A 37 -20.02 9.81 33.96
C GLY A 37 -19.22 8.94 32.97
N TYR A 38 -19.36 7.61 33.01
CA TYR A 38 -18.77 6.71 32.01
C TYR A 38 -19.67 6.56 30.77
N PRO A 39 -19.10 6.22 29.59
CA PRO A 39 -19.88 5.91 28.40
C PRO A 39 -20.91 4.82 28.66
N ARG A 40 -22.12 4.94 28.13
CA ARG A 40 -23.17 3.92 28.26
C ARG A 40 -22.71 2.55 27.75
N VAL A 41 -22.01 2.51 26.63
CA VAL A 41 -21.39 1.27 26.09
C VAL A 41 -20.44 0.59 27.10
N PHE A 42 -19.80 1.36 27.98
CA PHE A 42 -18.97 0.81 29.06
C PHE A 42 -19.80 0.00 30.06
N GLY A 43 -20.98 0.49 30.43
CA GLY A 43 -21.91 -0.27 31.27
C GLY A 43 -22.39 -1.57 30.62
N VAL A 44 -22.70 -1.53 29.32
CA VAL A 44 -23.12 -2.72 28.54
C VAL A 44 -22.00 -3.76 28.51
N ALA A 45 -20.79 -3.37 28.14
CA ALA A 45 -19.65 -4.28 28.07
C ALA A 45 -19.25 -4.81 29.46
N TRP A 46 -19.32 -3.97 30.50
CA TRP A 46 -19.04 -4.36 31.88
C TRP A 46 -20.02 -5.44 32.35
N ALA A 47 -21.31 -5.25 32.09
CA ALA A 47 -22.33 -6.24 32.43
C ALA A 47 -22.09 -7.57 31.70
N PHE A 48 -21.76 -7.53 30.40
CA PHE A 48 -21.41 -8.74 29.66
C PHE A 48 -20.22 -9.48 30.29
N VAL A 49 -19.09 -8.79 30.51
CA VAL A 49 -17.87 -9.36 31.08
C VAL A 49 -18.10 -9.94 32.49
N ALA A 50 -18.93 -9.29 33.30
CA ALA A 50 -19.28 -9.75 34.64
C ALA A 50 -20.09 -11.06 34.61
N HIS A 51 -21.01 -11.23 33.64
CA HIS A 51 -21.84 -12.44 33.54
C HIS A 51 -21.15 -13.60 32.81
N THR A 52 -20.14 -13.32 31.99
CA THR A 52 -19.41 -14.37 31.25
C THR A 52 -18.07 -14.76 31.86
N ASP A 53 -17.71 -14.22 33.03
CA ASP A 53 -16.37 -14.36 33.62
C ASP A 53 -15.24 -14.04 32.60
N SER A 54 -15.38 -12.89 31.93
CA SER A 54 -14.45 -12.43 30.89
C SER A 54 -14.31 -13.35 29.67
N ARG A 55 -15.19 -14.34 29.49
CA ARG A 55 -15.24 -15.18 28.30
C ARG A 55 -15.96 -14.43 27.17
N PHE A 56 -15.25 -14.22 26.07
CA PHE A 56 -15.79 -13.69 24.84
C PHE A 56 -16.28 -14.83 23.95
N GLU A 57 -17.57 -14.81 23.64
CA GLU A 57 -18.20 -15.67 22.65
C GLU A 57 -19.03 -14.77 21.72
N PRO A 58 -18.74 -14.74 20.41
CA PRO A 58 -19.38 -13.81 19.48
C PRO A 58 -20.91 -13.83 19.53
N GLU A 59 -21.53 -15.01 19.53
CA GLU A 59 -23.00 -15.12 19.50
C GLU A 59 -23.68 -14.83 20.82
N ALA A 60 -22.98 -15.05 21.93
CA ALA A 60 -23.44 -14.57 23.23
C ALA A 60 -23.46 -13.03 23.23
N LEU A 61 -22.39 -12.38 22.73
CA LEU A 61 -22.32 -10.93 22.64
C LEU A 61 -23.39 -10.36 21.69
N ARG A 62 -23.57 -10.94 20.50
CA ARG A 62 -24.61 -10.50 19.54
C ARG A 62 -26.01 -10.55 20.17
N ARG A 63 -26.35 -11.66 20.83
CA ARG A 63 -27.64 -11.80 21.55
C ARG A 63 -27.77 -10.79 22.68
N PHE A 64 -26.72 -10.60 23.48
CA PHE A 64 -26.71 -9.67 24.61
C PHE A 64 -26.95 -8.23 24.16
N VAL A 65 -26.22 -7.76 23.15
CA VAL A 65 -26.37 -6.41 22.60
C VAL A 65 -27.74 -6.24 21.95
N ARG A 66 -28.21 -7.23 21.18
CA ARG A 66 -29.54 -7.19 20.56
C ARG A 66 -30.65 -7.08 21.62
N ALA A 67 -30.57 -7.84 22.72
CA ALA A 67 -31.52 -7.75 23.83
C ALA A 67 -31.52 -6.34 24.48
N TYR A 68 -30.34 -5.76 24.72
CA TYR A 68 -30.23 -4.41 25.26
C TYR A 68 -30.90 -3.36 24.34
N GLN A 69 -30.69 -3.48 23.03
CA GLN A 69 -31.21 -2.52 22.04
C GLN A 69 -32.75 -2.51 21.93
N HIS A 70 -33.47 -3.52 22.45
CA HIS A 70 -34.95 -3.50 22.49
C HIS A 70 -35.49 -2.40 23.41
N VAL A 71 -34.73 -2.03 24.45
CA VAL A 71 -35.11 -0.95 25.38
C VAL A 71 -34.59 0.38 24.87
N GLN A 72 -33.30 0.43 24.52
CA GLN A 72 -32.68 1.65 24.04
C GLN A 72 -31.65 1.35 22.93
N PRO A 73 -31.92 1.78 21.68
CA PRO A 73 -30.98 1.60 20.58
C PRO A 73 -29.62 2.24 20.87
N LEU A 74 -28.55 1.54 20.49
CA LEU A 74 -27.19 2.07 20.55
C LEU A 74 -26.91 2.90 19.30
N MET A 75 -26.13 3.97 19.45
CA MET A 75 -25.65 4.77 18.33
C MET A 75 -24.59 3.98 17.53
N ILE A 76 -24.40 4.35 16.26
CA ILE A 76 -23.35 3.81 15.39
C ILE A 76 -21.98 3.90 16.10
N GLY A 77 -21.63 5.07 16.62
CA GLY A 77 -20.39 5.26 17.39
C GLY A 77 -20.30 4.41 18.66
N GLU A 78 -21.41 4.07 19.32
CA GLU A 78 -21.38 3.17 20.48
C GLU A 78 -21.15 1.72 20.08
N LEU A 79 -21.75 1.24 18.99
CA LEU A 79 -21.51 -0.12 18.49
C LEU A 79 -20.04 -0.30 18.10
N TRP A 80 -19.43 0.69 17.45
CA TRP A 80 -17.99 0.71 17.15
C TRP A 80 -17.11 0.79 18.40
N ALA A 81 -17.64 1.29 19.52
CA ALA A 81 -16.91 1.36 20.78
C ALA A 81 -16.98 0.05 21.60
N VAL A 82 -17.83 -0.91 21.26
CA VAL A 82 -17.93 -2.21 21.96
C VAL A 82 -16.58 -2.98 22.01
N PRO A 83 -15.84 -3.15 20.89
CA PRO A 83 -14.60 -3.92 20.88
C PRO A 83 -13.57 -3.32 21.84
N ILE A 84 -13.32 -2.01 21.73
CA ILE A 84 -12.33 -1.32 22.56
C ILE A 84 -12.72 -1.32 24.04
N THR A 85 -14.00 -1.18 24.34
CA THR A 85 -14.50 -1.20 25.70
C THR A 85 -14.31 -2.59 26.34
N LEU A 86 -14.59 -3.66 25.58
CA LEU A 86 -14.30 -5.03 26.01
C LEU A 86 -12.80 -5.22 26.26
N ARG A 87 -11.92 -4.74 25.37
CA ARG A 87 -10.46 -4.82 25.55
C ARG A 87 -10.02 -4.13 26.85
N ILE A 88 -10.54 -2.93 27.14
CA ILE A 88 -10.24 -2.20 28.37
C ILE A 88 -10.64 -3.02 29.60
N LEU A 89 -11.84 -3.60 29.60
CA LEU A 89 -12.34 -4.40 30.72
C LEU A 89 -11.54 -5.69 30.92
N LEU A 90 -11.16 -6.37 29.84
CA LEU A 90 -10.31 -7.56 29.89
C LEU A 90 -8.92 -7.24 30.45
N VAL A 91 -8.30 -6.14 30.01
CA VAL A 91 -7.01 -5.68 30.51
C VAL A 91 -7.10 -5.30 32.00
N GLU A 92 -8.15 -4.58 32.40
CA GLU A 92 -8.36 -4.21 33.79
C GLU A 92 -8.59 -5.43 34.69
N ASN A 93 -9.38 -6.41 34.22
CA ASN A 93 -9.53 -7.69 34.93
C ASN A 93 -8.21 -8.43 35.06
N LEU A 94 -7.41 -8.48 33.99
CA LEU A 94 -6.09 -9.11 34.01
C LEU A 94 -5.15 -8.40 34.98
N ARG A 95 -5.13 -7.07 35.00
CA ARG A 95 -4.33 -6.27 35.94
C ARG A 95 -4.66 -6.63 37.39
N ARG A 96 -5.97 -6.64 37.73
CA ARG A 96 -6.44 -6.97 39.09
C ARG A 96 -6.02 -8.38 39.51
N LEU A 97 -6.11 -9.36 38.60
CA LEU A 97 -5.68 -10.74 38.85
C LEU A 97 -4.15 -10.84 38.95
N ALA A 98 -3.40 -10.16 38.09
CA ALA A 98 -1.94 -10.17 38.09
C ALA A 98 -1.38 -9.57 39.38
N GLU A 99 -1.88 -8.42 39.83
CA GLU A 99 -1.49 -7.81 41.12
C GLU A 99 -1.78 -8.73 42.30
N ARG A 100 -2.85 -9.53 42.20
CA ARG A 100 -3.18 -10.53 43.22
C ARG A 100 -2.21 -11.71 43.18
N ILE A 101 -1.94 -12.27 42.00
CA ILE A 101 -0.97 -13.36 41.81
C ILE A 101 0.42 -12.96 42.29
N VAL A 102 0.87 -11.75 41.95
CA VAL A 102 2.19 -11.24 42.38
C VAL A 102 2.23 -11.13 43.91
N ARG A 103 1.23 -10.52 44.54
CA ARG A 103 1.14 -10.45 46.01
C ARG A 103 1.10 -11.83 46.66
N ASP A 104 0.30 -12.75 46.14
CA ASP A 104 0.20 -14.12 46.65
C ASP A 104 1.53 -14.86 46.49
N ARG A 105 2.26 -14.65 45.39
CA ARG A 105 3.58 -15.25 45.16
C ARG A 105 4.63 -14.71 46.11
N THR A 106 4.68 -13.40 46.33
CA THR A 106 5.57 -12.78 47.33
C THR A 106 5.26 -13.35 48.72
N ALA A 107 3.98 -13.45 49.08
CA ALA A 107 3.57 -14.04 50.35
C ALA A 107 4.00 -15.52 50.50
N ARG A 108 3.96 -16.33 49.43
CA ARG A 108 4.49 -17.71 49.46
C ARG A 108 6.00 -17.76 49.61
N GLN A 109 6.72 -16.88 48.91
CA GLN A 109 8.19 -16.80 49.03
C GLN A 109 8.63 -16.36 50.43
N GLU A 110 7.90 -15.45 51.07
CA GLU A 110 8.11 -15.08 52.46
C GLU A 110 7.84 -16.25 53.41
N ALA A 111 6.80 -17.05 53.16
CA ALA A 111 6.50 -18.27 53.91
C ALA A 111 7.58 -19.34 53.73
N ASP A 112 8.06 -19.57 52.50
CA ASP A 112 9.17 -20.49 52.21
C ASP A 112 10.45 -20.05 52.92
N GLY A 113 10.80 -18.75 52.86
CA GLY A 113 11.96 -18.21 53.55
C GLY A 113 11.84 -18.23 55.08
N LEU A 114 10.62 -18.23 55.63
CA LEU A 114 10.40 -18.49 57.05
C LEU A 114 10.54 -19.98 57.37
N ALA A 115 9.94 -20.86 56.57
CA ALA A 115 10.06 -22.31 56.73
C ALA A 115 11.52 -22.77 56.66
N ASP A 116 12.30 -22.28 55.71
CA ASP A 116 13.73 -22.61 55.58
C ASP A 116 14.55 -22.17 56.80
N ARG A 117 14.19 -21.03 57.42
CA ARG A 117 14.81 -20.55 58.67
C ARG A 117 14.43 -21.41 59.87
N LEU A 118 13.18 -21.86 59.95
CA LEU A 118 12.70 -22.75 61.01
C LEU A 118 13.30 -24.16 60.88
N LEU A 119 13.49 -24.64 59.65
CA LEU A 119 14.02 -25.97 59.34
C LEU A 119 15.56 -26.02 59.24
N GLY A 120 16.26 -24.89 59.34
CA GLY A 120 17.73 -24.82 59.24
C GLY A 120 18.29 -25.21 57.85
N LEU A 121 17.48 -25.08 56.79
CA LEU A 121 17.87 -25.45 55.44
C LEU A 121 18.84 -24.41 54.83
N GLY A 122 19.80 -24.86 54.01
CA GLY A 122 20.78 -23.99 53.35
C GLY A 122 21.99 -23.57 54.21
N GLY A 123 22.38 -24.38 55.21
CA GLY A 123 23.58 -24.17 56.01
C GLY A 123 23.43 -23.17 57.17
N ARG A 124 22.19 -22.92 57.61
CA ARG A 124 21.85 -21.99 58.71
C ARG A 124 21.45 -22.80 59.95
N THR A 125 21.79 -22.32 61.15
CA THR A 125 21.23 -22.89 62.39
C THR A 125 19.72 -22.66 62.44
N PRO A 126 18.92 -23.67 62.85
CA PRO A 126 17.48 -23.51 63.04
C PRO A 126 17.17 -22.31 63.93
N ALA A 127 16.31 -21.41 63.45
CA ALA A 127 15.89 -20.25 64.24
C ALA A 127 14.91 -20.67 65.34
N ASP A 128 14.99 -20.03 66.52
CA ASP A 128 13.98 -20.20 67.57
C ASP A 128 12.59 -19.82 67.02
N ALA A 129 11.70 -20.83 66.96
CA ALA A 129 10.36 -20.70 66.40
C ALA A 129 9.57 -19.58 67.09
N THR A 130 9.73 -19.42 68.40
CA THR A 130 9.04 -18.42 69.20
C THR A 130 9.45 -16.99 68.80
N ALA A 131 10.75 -16.75 68.63
CA ALA A 131 11.27 -15.45 68.23
C ALA A 131 10.99 -15.11 66.74
N ALA A 132 10.98 -16.11 65.86
CA ALA A 132 10.68 -15.95 64.45
C ALA A 132 9.20 -15.62 64.21
N LEU A 133 8.29 -16.25 64.96
CA LEU A 133 6.84 -16.06 64.86
C LEU A 133 6.36 -14.75 65.53
N ALA A 134 7.01 -14.32 66.62
CA ALA A 134 6.71 -13.05 67.30
C ALA A 134 6.86 -11.81 66.39
N ARG A 135 7.73 -11.88 65.36
CA ARG A 135 7.91 -10.78 64.38
C ARG A 135 6.71 -10.62 63.42
N ILE A 136 5.89 -11.65 63.26
CA ILE A 136 4.76 -11.68 62.31
C ILE A 136 3.42 -11.54 63.06
N GLU A 137 3.47 -11.44 64.39
CA GLU A 137 2.36 -11.56 65.32
C GLU A 137 1.30 -10.42 65.23
N LYS A 138 1.67 -9.27 64.64
CA LYS A 138 0.90 -8.02 64.72
C LYS A 138 -0.13 -7.78 63.59
N GLY A 139 -0.37 -8.73 62.68
CA GLY A 139 -1.31 -8.55 61.56
C GLY A 139 -2.10 -9.78 61.15
N ARG A 140 -3.12 -9.60 60.28
CA ARG A 140 -3.85 -10.72 59.65
C ARG A 140 -2.95 -11.35 58.58
N LEU A 141 -2.67 -12.65 58.71
CA LEU A 141 -1.82 -13.38 57.77
C LEU A 141 -2.49 -13.48 56.39
N PRO A 142 -1.77 -13.20 55.29
CA PRO A 142 -2.25 -13.51 53.95
C PRO A 142 -2.55 -15.00 53.81
N THR A 143 -3.70 -15.35 53.23
CA THR A 143 -4.12 -16.76 53.05
C THR A 143 -3.06 -17.60 52.34
N ALA A 144 -2.45 -17.05 51.28
CA ALA A 144 -1.38 -17.71 50.53
C ALA A 144 -0.11 -17.97 51.35
N PHE A 145 0.26 -17.05 52.26
CA PHE A 145 1.38 -17.23 53.20
C PHE A 145 1.09 -18.39 54.16
N ALA A 146 -0.10 -18.39 54.76
CA ALA A 146 -0.48 -19.34 55.79
C ALA A 146 -0.60 -20.77 55.23
N VAL A 147 -1.20 -20.93 54.04
CA VAL A 147 -1.29 -22.23 53.34
C VAL A 147 0.08 -22.79 52.96
N GLN A 148 0.96 -21.95 52.42
CA GLN A 148 2.32 -22.37 52.03
C GLN A 148 3.14 -22.80 53.25
N LEU A 149 3.04 -22.07 54.35
CA LEU A 149 3.73 -22.41 55.59
C LEU A 149 3.21 -23.75 56.17
N VAL A 150 1.88 -23.96 56.19
CA VAL A 150 1.29 -25.24 56.59
C VAL A 150 1.79 -26.38 55.71
N GLN A 151 1.78 -26.22 54.38
CA GLN A 151 2.26 -27.25 53.44
C GLN A 151 3.73 -27.62 53.66
N ARG A 152 4.59 -26.64 53.93
CA ARG A 152 6.03 -26.88 54.18
C ARG A 152 6.30 -27.55 55.53
N LEU A 153 5.44 -27.35 56.53
CA LEU A 153 5.66 -27.83 57.91
C LEU A 153 4.94 -29.14 58.23
N ARG A 154 3.92 -29.56 57.45
CA ARG A 154 3.02 -30.70 57.75
C ARG A 154 3.70 -32.07 57.87
N GLU A 155 4.90 -32.24 57.30
CA GLU A 155 5.62 -33.53 57.22
C GLU A 155 6.96 -33.54 57.97
N GLN A 156 7.20 -32.58 58.90
CA GLN A 156 8.50 -32.40 59.57
C GLN A 156 8.48 -32.85 61.05
N ASP A 157 9.67 -33.15 61.60
CA ASP A 157 9.93 -33.75 62.93
C ASP A 157 9.29 -32.99 64.13
N PRO A 158 9.13 -33.62 65.32
CA PRO A 158 8.48 -33.07 66.52
C PRO A 158 8.99 -31.71 67.02
N ASP A 159 10.20 -31.29 66.66
CA ASP A 159 10.80 -30.00 67.06
C ASP A 159 10.14 -28.78 66.38
N VAL A 160 9.31 -28.99 65.35
CA VAL A 160 8.63 -27.92 64.59
C VAL A 160 7.15 -27.76 64.98
N VAL A 161 6.66 -28.61 65.88
CA VAL A 161 5.28 -28.63 66.43
C VAL A 161 4.82 -27.28 67.03
N PRO A 162 5.67 -26.46 67.69
CA PRO A 162 5.23 -25.17 68.23
C PRO A 162 4.72 -24.19 67.16
N ALA A 163 5.29 -24.22 65.94
CA ALA A 163 4.89 -23.35 64.86
C ALA A 163 3.54 -23.75 64.22
N LEU A 164 3.28 -25.06 64.13
CA LEU A 164 2.00 -25.61 63.69
C LEU A 164 0.88 -25.31 64.70
N ARG A 165 1.14 -25.52 66.00
CA ARG A 165 0.16 -25.21 67.06
C ARG A 165 -0.18 -23.72 67.10
N TRP A 166 0.82 -22.86 66.93
CA TRP A 166 0.62 -21.41 66.82
C TRP A 166 -0.27 -21.01 65.62
N LEU A 167 -0.10 -21.67 64.46
CA LEU A 167 -0.95 -21.46 63.29
C LEU A 167 -2.40 -21.91 63.54
N GLU A 168 -2.60 -23.07 64.18
CA GLU A 168 -3.93 -23.60 64.52
C GLU A 168 -4.66 -22.70 65.52
N GLU A 169 -3.99 -22.25 66.57
CA GLU A 169 -4.53 -21.28 67.55
C GLU A 169 -4.95 -19.97 66.86
N ARG A 170 -4.19 -19.52 65.86
CA ARG A 170 -4.50 -18.32 65.07
C ARG A 170 -5.65 -18.50 64.09
N PHE A 171 -5.80 -19.66 63.46
CA PHE A 171 -6.93 -19.95 62.60
C PHE A 171 -8.23 -20.08 63.42
N ALA A 172 -8.16 -20.72 64.59
CA ALA A 172 -9.26 -20.79 65.53
C ALA A 172 -9.71 -19.39 65.99
N ALA A 173 -8.76 -18.50 66.30
CA ALA A 173 -9.05 -17.10 66.63
C ALA A 173 -9.67 -16.29 65.46
N GLN A 174 -9.52 -16.75 64.22
CA GLN A 174 -10.14 -16.16 63.03
C GLN A 174 -11.46 -16.84 62.62
N GLY A 175 -11.92 -17.83 63.38
CA GLY A 175 -13.16 -18.58 63.09
C GLY A 175 -13.04 -19.52 61.89
N THR A 176 -11.85 -20.08 61.63
CA THR A 176 -11.58 -20.94 60.47
C THR A 176 -10.70 -22.13 60.87
N THR A 177 -10.68 -23.19 60.08
CA THR A 177 -9.74 -24.32 60.24
C THR A 177 -8.64 -24.33 59.18
N THR A 178 -7.55 -25.05 59.46
CA THR A 178 -6.45 -25.27 58.51
C THR A 178 -6.94 -25.86 57.18
N GLU A 179 -7.82 -26.87 57.22
CA GLU A 179 -8.37 -27.52 56.03
C GLU A 179 -9.27 -26.57 55.22
N GLU A 180 -10.10 -25.77 55.88
CA GLU A 180 -10.96 -24.78 55.21
C GLU A 180 -10.16 -23.69 54.50
N ILE A 181 -9.08 -23.20 55.11
CA ILE A 181 -8.20 -22.19 54.53
C ILE A 181 -7.45 -22.76 53.31
N VAL A 182 -6.95 -23.99 53.39
CA VAL A 182 -6.32 -24.68 52.25
C VAL A 182 -7.33 -24.87 51.11
N ARG A 183 -8.55 -25.32 51.41
CA ARG A 183 -9.62 -25.47 50.42
C ARG A 183 -9.99 -24.15 49.77
N LEU A 184 -10.11 -23.07 50.54
CA LEU A 184 -10.44 -21.73 50.07
C LEU A 184 -9.36 -21.19 49.13
N GLU A 185 -8.08 -21.35 49.49
CA GLU A 185 -6.96 -20.91 48.65
C GLU A 185 -6.88 -21.73 47.35
N HIS A 186 -7.07 -23.05 47.40
CA HIS A 186 -7.13 -23.88 46.19
C HIS A 186 -8.30 -23.49 45.27
N HIS A 187 -9.50 -23.31 45.82
CA HIS A 187 -10.66 -22.86 45.05
C HIS A 187 -10.42 -21.49 44.40
N ARG A 188 -9.81 -20.56 45.15
CA ARG A 188 -9.47 -19.23 44.66
C ARG A 188 -8.41 -19.27 43.55
N GLN A 189 -7.34 -20.07 43.71
CA GLN A 189 -6.34 -20.28 42.66
C GLN A 189 -6.96 -20.90 41.41
N GLY A 190 -7.84 -21.90 41.58
CA GLY A 190 -8.59 -22.52 40.48
C GLY A 190 -9.43 -21.50 39.72
N ALA A 191 -10.24 -20.71 40.42
CA ALA A 191 -11.05 -19.65 39.81
C ALA A 191 -10.18 -18.62 39.08
N MET A 192 -9.10 -18.13 39.71
CA MET A 192 -8.19 -17.17 39.08
C MET A 192 -7.53 -17.73 37.81
N ASN A 193 -7.12 -19.00 37.82
CA ASN A 193 -6.54 -19.65 36.64
C ASN A 193 -7.56 -19.76 35.49
N VAL A 194 -8.82 -20.09 35.79
CA VAL A 194 -9.89 -20.14 34.80
C VAL A 194 -10.16 -18.75 34.21
N THR A 195 -10.28 -17.71 35.03
CA THR A 195 -10.51 -16.35 34.55
C THR A 195 -9.33 -15.84 33.72
N VAL A 196 -8.09 -16.08 34.14
CA VAL A 196 -6.90 -15.71 33.33
C VAL A 196 -6.93 -16.43 31.99
N ARG A 197 -7.25 -17.73 31.96
CA ARG A 197 -7.42 -18.49 30.71
C ARG A 197 -8.49 -17.86 29.82
N ASN A 198 -9.67 -17.57 30.37
CA ASN A 198 -10.77 -16.95 29.64
C ASN A 198 -10.36 -15.59 29.06
N ILE A 199 -9.68 -14.74 29.83
CA ILE A 199 -9.20 -13.43 29.36
C ILE A 199 -8.24 -13.59 28.19
N ILE A 200 -7.21 -14.43 28.32
CA ILE A 200 -6.19 -14.60 27.27
C ILE A 200 -6.80 -15.19 26.00
N THR A 201 -7.63 -16.23 26.12
CA THR A 201 -8.34 -16.82 24.98
C THR A 201 -9.27 -15.80 24.31
N SER A 202 -9.98 -14.99 25.10
CA SER A 202 -10.87 -13.94 24.59
C SER A 202 -10.10 -12.83 23.87
N MET A 203 -8.97 -12.38 24.40
CA MET A 203 -8.11 -11.40 23.71
C MET A 203 -7.63 -11.93 22.35
N ARG A 204 -7.23 -13.21 22.25
CA ARG A 204 -6.86 -13.83 20.97
C ARG A 204 -8.03 -13.89 20.00
N LEU A 205 -9.19 -14.36 20.45
CA LEU A 205 -10.40 -14.44 19.64
C LEU A 205 -10.83 -13.06 19.13
N MET A 206 -10.81 -12.04 19.98
CA MET A 206 -11.17 -10.67 19.63
C MET A 206 -10.23 -10.03 18.60
N SER A 207 -8.96 -10.45 18.56
CA SER A 207 -7.99 -9.99 17.54
C SER A 207 -8.28 -10.57 16.15
N ASN A 208 -8.84 -11.79 16.08
CA ASN A 208 -9.14 -12.48 14.83
C ASN A 208 -10.61 -12.33 14.38
N PHE A 209 -11.46 -11.75 15.21
CA PHE A 209 -12.89 -11.61 14.96
C PHE A 209 -13.18 -10.43 14.01
N ASP A 210 -14.03 -10.66 12.99
CA ASP A 210 -14.45 -9.57 12.09
C ASP A 210 -15.52 -8.70 12.75
N TRP A 211 -15.05 -7.64 13.42
CA TRP A 211 -15.90 -6.64 14.06
C TRP A 211 -16.81 -5.88 13.09
N ARG A 212 -16.51 -5.87 11.78
CA ARG A 212 -17.34 -5.22 10.76
C ARG A 212 -18.65 -5.97 10.59
N GLU A 213 -18.59 -7.30 10.47
CA GLU A 213 -19.78 -8.14 10.36
C GLU A 213 -20.62 -8.08 11.65
N PHE A 214 -19.95 -8.08 12.81
CA PHE A 214 -20.62 -7.87 14.10
C PHE A 214 -21.41 -6.56 14.14
N PHE A 215 -20.76 -5.45 13.79
CA PHE A 215 -21.41 -4.14 13.72
C PHE A 215 -22.60 -4.18 12.74
N GLU A 216 -22.39 -4.70 11.54
CA GLU A 216 -23.39 -4.77 10.49
C GLU A 216 -24.62 -5.60 10.90
N SER A 217 -24.43 -6.65 11.69
CA SER A 217 -25.53 -7.51 12.18
C SER A 217 -26.38 -6.88 13.30
N LEU A 218 -25.92 -5.78 13.90
CA LEU A 218 -26.52 -5.17 15.09
C LEU A 218 -26.92 -3.71 14.91
N SER A 219 -26.46 -3.03 13.86
CA SER A 219 -26.78 -1.63 13.56
C SER A 219 -28.25 -1.45 13.16
N PRO A 220 -29.08 -0.76 13.97
CA PRO A 220 -30.49 -0.54 13.63
C PRO A 220 -30.65 0.38 12.41
N ALA A 221 -29.70 1.29 12.18
CA ALA A 221 -29.69 2.13 10.99
C ALA A 221 -29.41 1.31 9.71
N ASP A 222 -28.50 0.33 9.79
CA ASP A 222 -28.25 -0.61 8.69
C ASP A 222 -29.48 -1.47 8.41
N GLU A 223 -30.15 -1.97 9.45
CA GLU A 223 -31.37 -2.78 9.30
C GLU A 223 -32.45 -2.02 8.51
N VAL A 224 -32.69 -0.75 8.85
CA VAL A 224 -33.62 0.12 8.12
C VAL A 224 -33.21 0.31 6.66
N LEU A 225 -31.92 0.54 6.39
CA LEU A 225 -31.43 0.71 5.01
C LEU A 225 -31.54 -0.60 4.21
N ARG A 226 -31.21 -1.75 4.80
CA ARG A 226 -31.23 -3.05 4.11
C ARG A 226 -32.63 -3.53 3.75
N ALA A 227 -33.64 -3.19 4.56
CA ALA A 227 -34.99 -3.72 4.38
C ALA A 227 -35.61 -3.36 3.02
N ASP A 228 -35.30 -2.16 2.51
CA ASP A 228 -36.02 -1.57 1.37
C ASP A 228 -35.11 -0.98 0.28
N THR A 229 -33.79 -1.21 0.36
CA THR A 229 -32.82 -0.62 -0.59
C THR A 229 -31.66 -1.56 -0.89
N ASP A 230 -30.92 -1.31 -1.97
CA ASP A 230 -29.74 -2.09 -2.38
C ASP A 230 -28.49 -1.85 -1.49
N PHE A 231 -28.66 -1.29 -0.29
CA PHE A 231 -27.57 -0.98 0.64
C PHE A 231 -26.70 -2.19 0.95
N ALA A 232 -27.27 -3.40 1.02
CA ALA A 232 -26.52 -4.63 1.27
C ALA A 232 -25.54 -4.99 0.14
N ALA A 233 -25.81 -4.58 -1.10
CA ALA A 233 -24.99 -4.87 -2.27
C ALA A 233 -23.77 -3.94 -2.42
N LEU A 234 -23.75 -2.81 -1.71
CA LEU A 234 -22.63 -1.85 -1.69
C LEU A 234 -21.41 -2.46 -1.00
N ASP A 235 -20.19 -1.99 -1.28
CA ASP A 235 -19.02 -2.42 -0.51
C ASP A 235 -19.00 -1.82 0.91
N PHE A 236 -18.21 -2.43 1.81
CA PHE A 236 -18.13 -1.98 3.20
C PHE A 236 -17.73 -0.50 3.34
N PRO A 237 -16.68 0.02 2.65
CA PRO A 237 -16.35 1.45 2.68
C PRO A 237 -17.50 2.37 2.27
N THR A 238 -18.29 2.02 1.25
CA THR A 238 -19.45 2.81 0.83
C THR A 238 -20.54 2.78 1.89
N ARG A 239 -20.86 1.60 2.44
CA ARG A 239 -21.82 1.45 3.54
C ARG A 239 -21.40 2.29 4.75
N ASP A 240 -20.12 2.25 5.10
CA ASP A 240 -19.55 3.01 6.21
C ASP A 240 -19.61 4.54 5.98
N ARG A 241 -19.41 4.99 4.74
CA ARG A 241 -19.61 6.39 4.39
C ARG A 241 -21.06 6.84 4.55
N TYR A 242 -22.02 5.98 4.23
CA TYR A 242 -23.45 6.28 4.42
C TYR A 242 -23.76 6.39 5.93
N ARG A 243 -23.18 5.52 6.76
CA ARG A 243 -23.27 5.59 8.24
C ARG A 243 -22.72 6.91 8.76
N HIS A 244 -21.50 7.30 8.38
CA HIS A 244 -20.94 8.59 8.75
C HIS A 244 -21.82 9.78 8.32
N ALA A 245 -22.44 9.69 7.14
CA ALA A 245 -23.36 10.73 6.66
C ALA A 245 -24.66 10.82 7.50
N ILE A 246 -25.13 9.70 8.04
CA ILE A 246 -26.27 9.61 8.97
C ILE A 246 -25.89 10.16 10.34
N GLU A 247 -24.74 9.76 10.90
CA GLU A 247 -24.23 10.30 12.17
C GLU A 247 -24.09 11.83 12.08
N ASP A 248 -23.54 12.32 10.98
CA ASP A 248 -23.38 13.75 10.74
C ASP A 248 -24.73 14.48 10.73
N LEU A 249 -25.76 13.94 10.08
CA LEU A 249 -27.11 14.51 10.05
C LEU A 249 -27.76 14.49 11.43
N SER A 250 -27.67 13.36 12.15
CA SER A 250 -28.26 13.22 13.48
C SER A 250 -27.63 14.22 14.46
N ARG A 251 -26.30 14.35 14.46
CA ARG A 251 -25.58 15.30 15.34
C ARG A 251 -25.91 16.76 15.09
N GLY A 252 -26.32 17.13 13.87
CA GLY A 252 -26.71 18.51 13.54
C GLY A 252 -28.22 18.76 13.50
N SER A 253 -29.04 17.75 13.80
CA SER A 253 -30.50 17.85 13.85
C SER A 253 -31.03 17.43 15.24
N ARG A 254 -32.36 17.40 15.42
CA ARG A 254 -33.01 16.83 16.61
C ARG A 254 -33.41 15.36 16.43
N CYS A 255 -33.11 14.77 15.26
CA CYS A 255 -33.52 13.42 14.90
C CYS A 255 -32.46 12.39 15.31
N SER A 256 -32.91 11.20 15.69
CA SER A 256 -32.01 10.06 15.96
C SER A 256 -31.41 9.51 14.65
N GLU A 257 -30.31 8.76 14.74
CA GLU A 257 -29.68 8.10 13.58
C GLU A 257 -30.65 7.17 12.83
N VAL A 258 -31.48 6.44 13.57
CA VAL A 258 -32.52 5.55 13.02
C VAL A 258 -33.63 6.36 12.34
N GLU A 259 -34.03 7.49 12.90
CA GLU A 259 -35.03 8.37 12.29
C GLU A 259 -34.51 8.98 10.98
N VAL A 260 -33.25 9.43 10.95
CA VAL A 260 -32.60 9.89 9.72
C VAL A 260 -32.59 8.78 8.66
N ALA A 261 -32.23 7.55 9.02
CA ALA A 261 -32.27 6.41 8.11
C ALA A 261 -33.67 6.17 7.54
N ARG A 262 -34.72 6.22 8.39
CA ARG A 262 -36.12 6.07 7.94
C ARG A 262 -36.55 7.16 6.97
N ARG A 263 -36.16 8.42 7.22
CA ARG A 263 -36.45 9.55 6.30
C ARG A 263 -35.77 9.38 4.95
N VAL A 264 -34.54 8.87 4.93
CA VAL A 264 -33.83 8.55 3.68
C VAL A 264 -34.58 7.47 2.91
N VAL A 265 -34.97 6.37 3.57
CA VAL A 265 -35.73 5.28 2.94
C VAL A 265 -37.12 5.73 2.46
N ALA A 266 -37.80 6.62 3.19
CA ALA A 266 -39.06 7.19 2.74
C ALA A 266 -38.91 7.93 1.39
N ARG A 267 -37.86 8.76 1.26
CA ARG A 267 -37.58 9.48 0.01
C ARG A 267 -37.17 8.56 -1.14
N THR A 268 -36.42 7.50 -0.89
CA THR A 268 -36.09 6.52 -1.94
C THR A 268 -37.34 5.79 -2.43
N LYS A 269 -38.30 5.47 -1.53
CA LYS A 269 -39.60 4.89 -1.88
C LYS A 269 -40.47 5.85 -2.69
N GLU A 270 -40.57 7.11 -2.29
CA GLU A 270 -41.29 8.15 -3.07
C GLU A 270 -40.71 8.31 -4.48
N ALA A 271 -39.38 8.29 -4.59
CA ALA A 271 -38.70 8.33 -5.87
C ALA A 271 -38.91 7.05 -6.70
N ALA A 272 -39.04 5.89 -6.07
CA ALA A 272 -39.37 4.64 -6.75
C ALA A 272 -40.79 4.68 -7.35
N ALA A 273 -41.77 5.22 -6.59
CA ALA A 273 -43.18 5.30 -6.98
C ALA A 273 -43.45 6.24 -8.16
N THR A 274 -42.66 7.30 -8.34
CA THR A 274 -42.86 8.28 -9.42
C THR A 274 -42.39 7.80 -10.81
N ASN A 275 -41.71 6.64 -10.90
CA ASN A 275 -41.33 5.88 -12.10
C ASN A 275 -40.93 6.67 -13.38
N HIS A 276 -40.35 7.86 -13.23
CA HIS A 276 -39.87 8.64 -14.38
C HIS A 276 -38.50 8.11 -14.86
N PRO A 277 -38.35 7.78 -16.17
CA PRO A 277 -37.06 7.39 -16.73
C PRO A 277 -36.03 8.52 -16.51
N GLY A 278 -34.87 8.17 -15.94
CA GLY A 278 -33.83 9.13 -15.53
C GLY A 278 -33.78 9.49 -14.04
N HIS A 279 -34.63 8.89 -13.19
CA HIS A 279 -34.62 9.09 -11.73
C HIS A 279 -34.16 7.87 -10.91
N GLU A 280 -33.59 6.84 -11.53
CA GLU A 280 -33.04 5.65 -10.84
C GLU A 280 -32.06 6.00 -9.72
N ARG A 281 -31.23 7.04 -9.91
CA ARG A 281 -30.32 7.58 -8.88
C ARG A 281 -31.02 7.94 -7.58
N ARG A 282 -32.25 8.47 -7.65
CA ARG A 282 -33.00 8.88 -6.46
C ARG A 282 -33.48 7.70 -5.63
N ARG A 283 -33.45 6.47 -6.17
CA ARG A 283 -33.73 5.24 -5.44
C ARG A 283 -32.55 4.81 -4.57
N ASP A 284 -31.34 5.28 -4.86
CA ASP A 284 -30.15 5.00 -4.04
C ASP A 284 -30.12 5.92 -2.80
N PRO A 285 -29.95 5.37 -1.58
CA PRO A 285 -29.86 6.16 -0.35
C PRO A 285 -28.76 7.24 -0.39
N GLY A 286 -27.66 6.96 -1.08
CA GLY A 286 -26.54 7.87 -1.25
C GLY A 286 -26.88 9.13 -2.02
N PHE A 287 -27.94 9.13 -2.85
CA PHE A 287 -28.42 10.35 -3.50
C PHE A 287 -28.86 11.39 -2.47
N HIS A 288 -29.57 10.94 -1.43
CA HIS A 288 -30.06 11.77 -0.34
C HIS A 288 -29.02 12.00 0.76
N LEU A 289 -28.09 11.05 0.96
CA LEU A 289 -27.05 11.16 1.98
C LEU A 289 -25.83 11.96 1.55
N LEU A 290 -25.40 11.82 0.29
CA LEU A 290 -24.11 12.32 -0.19
C LEU A 290 -24.20 13.27 -1.39
N ALA A 291 -25.24 13.15 -2.21
CA ALA A 291 -25.33 13.85 -3.50
C ALA A 291 -26.38 14.98 -3.51
N GLN A 292 -27.01 15.24 -4.66
CA GLN A 292 -27.90 16.39 -4.85
C GLN A 292 -29.13 16.40 -3.92
N GLY A 293 -29.58 15.22 -3.47
CA GLY A 293 -30.71 15.10 -2.54
C GLY A 293 -30.41 15.55 -1.11
N ARG A 294 -29.13 15.79 -0.78
CA ARG A 294 -28.68 16.12 0.58
C ARG A 294 -29.23 17.43 1.11
N ALA A 295 -29.24 18.49 0.31
CA ALA A 295 -29.73 19.80 0.76
C ALA A 295 -31.22 19.76 1.13
N ALA A 296 -32.03 19.04 0.35
CA ALA A 296 -33.46 18.89 0.62
C ALA A 296 -33.72 18.08 1.90
N LEU A 297 -32.93 17.03 2.14
CA LEU A 297 -33.00 16.24 3.39
C LEU A 297 -32.56 17.07 4.60
N GLU A 298 -31.51 17.88 4.48
CA GLU A 298 -31.04 18.76 5.56
C GLU A 298 -32.09 19.79 5.97
N HIS A 299 -32.82 20.34 5.00
CA HIS A 299 -33.92 21.28 5.28
C HIS A 299 -35.06 20.61 6.06
N GLU A 300 -35.46 19.41 5.64
CA GLU A 300 -36.49 18.61 6.30
C GLU A 300 -36.12 18.25 7.75
N LEU A 301 -34.86 17.90 8.00
CA LEU A 301 -34.35 17.52 9.33
C LEU A 301 -34.07 18.74 10.24
N GLY A 302 -34.17 19.97 9.74
CA GLY A 302 -33.78 21.17 10.48
C GLY A 302 -32.29 21.22 10.83
N PHE A 303 -31.43 20.74 9.92
CA PHE A 303 -29.99 20.59 10.13
C PHE A 303 -29.25 21.93 10.28
N ARG A 304 -28.46 22.07 11.35
CA ARG A 304 -27.64 23.27 11.62
C ARG A 304 -26.21 23.11 11.14
N VAL A 305 -25.84 23.90 10.13
CA VAL A 305 -24.48 23.87 9.54
C VAL A 305 -23.52 24.70 10.39
N ARG A 306 -22.38 24.12 10.79
CA ARG A 306 -21.30 24.85 11.47
C ARG A 306 -20.68 25.92 10.55
N PRO A 307 -20.25 27.09 11.04
CA PRO A 307 -19.73 28.18 10.19
C PRO A 307 -18.56 27.78 9.28
N ALA A 308 -17.60 27.01 9.79
CA ALA A 308 -16.48 26.51 9.00
C ALA A 308 -16.93 25.62 7.82
N ARG A 309 -17.94 24.76 8.06
CA ARG A 309 -18.51 23.88 7.03
C ARG A 309 -19.38 24.67 6.05
N TRP A 310 -20.03 25.74 6.51
CA TRP A 310 -20.75 26.67 5.64
C TRP A 310 -19.81 27.38 4.66
N LEU A 311 -18.66 27.89 5.11
CA LEU A 311 -17.64 28.49 4.24
C LEU A 311 -17.14 27.49 3.17
N THR A 312 -16.83 26.25 3.57
CA THR A 312 -16.43 25.21 2.61
C THR A 312 -17.54 24.91 1.60
N ARG A 313 -18.80 24.89 2.02
CA ARG A 313 -19.94 24.71 1.10
C ARG A 313 -20.14 25.88 0.16
N ALA A 314 -19.97 27.11 0.63
CA ALA A 314 -20.04 28.30 -0.21
C ALA A 314 -18.92 28.27 -1.28
N TYR A 315 -17.70 27.89 -0.88
CA TYR A 315 -16.59 27.70 -1.81
C TYR A 315 -16.91 26.60 -2.85
N LEU A 316 -17.46 25.46 -2.43
CA LEU A 316 -17.85 24.36 -3.32
C LEU A 316 -19.00 24.73 -4.27
N ALA A 317 -19.99 25.47 -3.80
CA ALA A 317 -21.10 25.94 -4.61
C ALA A 317 -20.63 26.90 -5.71
N ALA A 318 -19.61 27.70 -5.41
CA ALA A 318 -18.93 28.59 -6.35
C ALA A 318 -17.56 28.04 -6.79
N ALA A 319 -17.38 26.71 -6.86
CA ALA A 319 -16.06 26.07 -6.96
C ALA A 319 -15.19 26.67 -8.09
N MET A 320 -15.74 26.85 -9.29
CA MET A 320 -15.00 27.40 -10.43
C MET A 320 -14.54 28.84 -10.21
N PRO A 321 -15.45 29.83 -10.03
CA PRO A 321 -15.02 31.22 -9.84
C PRO A 321 -14.20 31.40 -8.56
N ALA A 322 -14.48 30.64 -7.49
CA ALA A 322 -13.70 30.70 -6.25
C ALA A 322 -12.29 30.14 -6.44
N TYR A 323 -12.12 29.03 -7.16
CA TYR A 323 -10.80 28.47 -7.46
C TYR A 323 -10.00 29.41 -8.35
N LEU A 324 -10.56 29.84 -9.49
CA LEU A 324 -9.88 30.75 -10.42
C LEU A 324 -9.60 32.11 -9.79
N GLY A 325 -10.52 32.63 -8.98
CA GLY A 325 -10.33 33.88 -8.23
C GLY A 325 -9.22 33.76 -7.18
N THR A 326 -9.13 32.61 -6.50
CA THR A 326 -8.03 32.34 -5.54
C THR A 326 -6.69 32.27 -6.28
N VAL A 327 -6.63 31.56 -7.40
CA VAL A 327 -5.41 31.48 -8.22
C VAL A 327 -5.02 32.86 -8.74
N ALA A 328 -5.96 33.63 -9.31
CA ALA A 328 -5.68 34.98 -9.81
C ALA A 328 -5.20 35.93 -8.71
N LEU A 329 -5.83 35.90 -7.53
CA LEU A 329 -5.43 36.71 -6.37
C LEU A 329 -4.02 36.34 -5.89
N LEU A 330 -3.73 35.05 -5.75
CA LEU A 330 -2.41 34.58 -5.32
C LEU A 330 -1.34 34.88 -6.37
N THR A 331 -1.63 34.72 -7.67
CA THR A 331 -0.72 35.12 -8.75
C THR A 331 -0.39 36.61 -8.66
N ALA A 332 -1.40 37.47 -8.47
CA ALA A 332 -1.21 38.90 -8.30
C ALA A 332 -0.37 39.22 -7.06
N LEU A 333 -0.63 38.55 -5.93
CA LEU A 333 0.12 38.73 -4.68
C LEU A 333 1.59 38.29 -4.80
N VAL A 334 1.86 37.23 -5.56
CA VAL A 334 3.21 36.72 -5.82
C VAL A 334 3.97 37.64 -6.79
N LEU A 335 3.28 38.20 -7.79
CA LEU A 335 3.89 39.00 -8.85
C LEU A 335 4.04 40.49 -8.49
N ALA A 336 3.17 41.04 -7.63
CA ALA A 336 3.19 42.46 -7.29
C ALA A 336 4.50 42.93 -6.61
N PRO A 337 5.07 42.25 -5.59
CA PRO A 337 6.30 42.69 -4.94
C PRO A 337 7.50 42.89 -5.89
N PRO A 338 7.89 41.92 -6.74
CA PRO A 338 9.03 42.12 -7.64
C PRO A 338 8.76 43.19 -8.72
N LEU A 339 7.51 43.38 -9.16
CA LEU A 339 7.15 44.45 -10.11
C LEU A 339 7.21 45.84 -9.46
N ILE A 340 6.69 45.99 -8.24
CA ILE A 340 6.75 47.27 -7.50
C ILE A 340 8.21 47.65 -7.23
N LEU A 341 9.03 46.70 -6.79
CA LEU A 341 10.47 46.93 -6.55
C LEU A 341 11.21 47.28 -7.84
N ALA A 342 10.90 46.61 -8.96
CA ALA A 342 11.46 46.94 -10.27
C ALA A 342 11.09 48.36 -10.72
N GLY A 343 9.85 48.81 -10.46
CA GLY A 343 9.42 50.16 -10.76
C GLY A 343 10.18 51.21 -9.95
N HIS A 344 10.37 50.99 -8.65
CA HIS A 344 11.16 51.89 -7.79
C HIS A 344 12.65 51.91 -8.15
N ALA A 345 13.17 50.82 -8.72
CA ALA A 345 14.55 50.73 -9.22
C ALA A 345 14.74 51.34 -10.62
N GLY A 346 13.72 52.01 -11.18
CA GLY A 346 13.83 52.75 -12.44
C GLY A 346 13.57 51.92 -13.71
N VAL A 347 12.97 50.73 -13.61
CA VAL A 347 12.53 49.98 -14.79
C VAL A 347 11.32 50.70 -15.40
N GLY A 348 11.43 51.13 -16.66
CA GLY A 348 10.36 51.83 -17.37
C GLY A 348 9.09 50.97 -17.59
N PRO A 349 7.95 51.59 -17.93
CA PRO A 349 6.66 50.90 -18.06
C PRO A 349 6.67 49.70 -19.03
N ALA A 350 7.40 49.81 -20.16
CA ALA A 350 7.55 48.71 -21.11
C ALA A 350 8.33 47.52 -20.53
N GLY A 351 9.36 47.79 -19.73
CA GLY A 351 10.12 46.76 -19.02
C GLY A 351 9.28 46.08 -17.95
N LEU A 352 8.46 46.83 -17.21
CA LEU A 352 7.51 46.28 -16.24
C LEU A 352 6.46 45.39 -16.90
N LEU A 353 5.92 45.80 -18.04
CA LEU A 353 4.98 44.98 -18.82
C LEU A 353 5.63 43.68 -19.30
N LEU A 354 6.89 43.74 -19.79
CA LEU A 354 7.63 42.56 -20.21
C LEU A 354 7.85 41.59 -19.04
N PHE A 355 8.32 42.08 -17.88
CA PHE A 355 8.49 41.24 -16.69
C PHE A 355 7.15 40.66 -16.21
N ALA A 356 6.07 41.44 -16.24
CA ALA A 356 4.75 40.97 -15.87
C ALA A 356 4.30 39.80 -16.77
N LEU A 357 4.50 39.90 -18.08
CA LEU A 357 4.12 38.85 -19.04
C LEU A 357 4.99 37.59 -18.88
N LEU A 358 6.31 37.74 -18.75
CA LEU A 358 7.23 36.60 -18.64
C LEU A 358 7.11 35.88 -17.29
N ALA A 359 6.95 36.63 -16.19
CA ALA A 359 6.85 36.05 -14.85
C ALA A 359 5.43 35.61 -14.46
N LEU A 360 4.41 35.90 -15.30
CA LEU A 360 3.02 35.50 -15.05
C LEU A 360 2.87 33.98 -14.91
N VAL A 361 3.50 33.21 -15.79
CA VAL A 361 3.39 31.75 -15.80
C VAL A 361 4.08 31.14 -14.56
N PRO A 362 5.35 31.46 -14.23
CA PRO A 362 5.96 31.04 -12.97
C PRO A 362 5.17 31.46 -11.72
N ALA A 363 4.67 32.70 -11.65
CA ALA A 363 3.84 33.14 -10.53
C ALA A 363 2.58 32.27 -10.39
N THR A 364 1.95 31.90 -11.51
CA THR A 364 0.76 31.06 -11.54
C THR A 364 1.06 29.61 -11.15
N ASP A 365 2.23 29.06 -11.48
CA ASP A 365 2.65 27.73 -11.01
C ASP A 365 2.63 27.66 -9.47
N LEU A 366 3.22 28.66 -8.82
CA LEU A 366 3.23 28.72 -7.36
C LEU A 366 1.83 28.93 -6.79
N ALA A 367 1.04 29.83 -7.39
CA ALA A 367 -0.33 30.08 -6.96
C ALA A 367 -1.22 28.82 -7.03
N ILE A 368 -1.13 28.05 -8.12
CA ILE A 368 -1.85 26.79 -8.28
C ILE A 368 -1.37 25.76 -7.26
N ALA A 369 -0.05 25.61 -7.05
CA ALA A 369 0.49 24.67 -6.06
C ALA A 369 -0.04 24.95 -4.64
N LEU A 370 -0.05 26.23 -4.22
CA LEU A 370 -0.58 26.65 -2.92
C LEU A 370 -2.10 26.49 -2.82
N THR A 371 -2.83 26.81 -3.89
CA THR A 371 -4.28 26.62 -3.94
C THR A 371 -4.64 25.15 -3.82
N ASN A 372 -3.96 24.29 -4.58
CA ASN A 372 -4.15 22.84 -4.56
C ASN A 372 -3.88 22.26 -3.18
N LEU A 373 -2.80 22.70 -2.51
CA LEU A 373 -2.50 22.31 -1.13
C LEU A 373 -3.65 22.66 -0.17
N GLY A 374 -4.18 23.89 -0.26
CA GLY A 374 -5.29 24.34 0.57
C GLY A 374 -6.59 23.57 0.32
N VAL A 375 -6.86 23.18 -0.94
CA VAL A 375 -8.01 22.35 -1.33
C VAL A 375 -7.89 20.95 -0.72
N VAL A 376 -6.75 20.29 -0.94
CA VAL A 376 -6.47 18.92 -0.46
C VAL A 376 -6.58 18.84 1.07
N GLU A 377 -6.06 19.84 1.79
CA GLU A 377 -6.12 19.84 3.26
C GLU A 377 -7.55 20.05 3.82
N ARG A 378 -8.39 20.82 3.13
CA ARG A 378 -9.71 21.22 3.65
C ARG A 378 -10.87 20.34 3.19
N ILE A 379 -10.83 19.79 1.97
CA ILE A 379 -11.94 19.01 1.40
C ILE A 379 -11.74 17.50 1.61
N GLY A 380 -10.49 17.02 1.54
CA GLY A 380 -10.15 15.60 1.62
C GLY A 380 -10.63 14.78 0.41
N PRO A 381 -10.14 13.52 0.27
CA PRO A 381 -10.51 12.66 -0.84
C PRO A 381 -11.99 12.28 -0.81
N ARG A 382 -12.63 12.28 -1.99
CA ARG A 382 -14.02 11.84 -2.17
C ARG A 382 -14.06 10.51 -2.96
N PRO A 383 -13.95 9.35 -2.28
CA PRO A 383 -14.04 8.06 -2.97
C PRO A 383 -15.41 7.92 -3.64
N LEU A 384 -15.49 7.15 -4.73
CA LEU A 384 -16.75 6.91 -5.42
C LEU A 384 -17.49 5.72 -4.77
N PRO A 385 -18.81 5.82 -4.51
CA PRO A 385 -19.62 4.69 -4.05
C PRO A 385 -19.51 3.49 -5.00
N LYS A 386 -19.46 2.27 -4.48
CA LYS A 386 -19.33 1.07 -5.31
C LYS A 386 -20.11 -0.12 -4.78
N LEU A 387 -20.46 -1.03 -5.69
CA LEU A 387 -21.00 -2.35 -5.39
C LEU A 387 -19.88 -3.32 -5.03
N GLU A 388 -20.15 -4.26 -4.13
CA GLU A 388 -19.17 -5.24 -3.64
C GLU A 388 -18.95 -6.39 -4.63
N LEU A 389 -20.02 -6.79 -5.35
CA LEU A 389 -20.02 -7.91 -6.31
C LEU A 389 -19.40 -9.20 -5.72
N ARG A 390 -19.84 -9.58 -4.52
CA ARG A 390 -19.27 -10.71 -3.75
C ARG A 390 -19.22 -12.01 -4.56
N ASP A 391 -20.31 -12.31 -5.27
CA ASP A 391 -20.50 -13.54 -6.05
C ASP A 391 -19.91 -13.48 -7.46
N GLY A 392 -19.14 -12.44 -7.78
CA GLY A 392 -18.55 -12.20 -9.09
C GLY A 392 -19.31 -11.16 -9.92
N VAL A 393 -18.84 -10.93 -11.14
CA VAL A 393 -19.45 -9.99 -12.08
C VAL A 393 -20.66 -10.67 -12.75
N PRO A 394 -21.87 -10.10 -12.67
CA PRO A 394 -23.04 -10.64 -13.35
C PRO A 394 -22.97 -10.40 -14.87
N ALA A 395 -23.66 -11.24 -15.66
CA ALA A 395 -23.64 -11.19 -17.12
C ALA A 395 -24.05 -9.81 -17.70
N GLU A 396 -24.94 -9.08 -17.02
CA GLU A 396 -25.36 -7.72 -17.41
C GLU A 396 -24.24 -6.68 -17.33
N LEU A 397 -23.17 -6.97 -16.59
CA LEU A 397 -22.01 -6.12 -16.37
C LEU A 397 -20.74 -6.71 -17.03
N ARG A 398 -20.91 -7.65 -17.97
CA ARG A 398 -19.83 -8.27 -18.73
C ARG A 398 -18.84 -7.24 -19.24
N THR A 399 -17.57 -7.51 -18.99
CA THR A 399 -16.50 -6.53 -19.20
C THR A 399 -15.35 -7.13 -19.98
N LEU A 400 -14.88 -6.40 -20.99
CA LEU A 400 -13.72 -6.77 -21.80
C LEU A 400 -12.48 -5.98 -21.34
N VAL A 401 -11.45 -6.67 -20.88
CA VAL A 401 -10.14 -6.09 -20.58
C VAL A 401 -9.30 -6.11 -21.85
N VAL A 402 -8.85 -4.95 -22.31
CA VAL A 402 -8.11 -4.79 -23.57
C VAL A 402 -6.73 -4.19 -23.35
N MET A 403 -5.75 -4.76 -24.05
CA MET A 403 -4.37 -4.29 -24.04
C MET A 403 -3.96 -3.83 -25.46
N PRO A 404 -4.01 -2.52 -25.77
CA PRO A 404 -3.56 -2.01 -27.05
C PRO A 404 -2.03 -2.07 -27.17
N ALA A 405 -1.50 -2.80 -28.16
CA ALA A 405 -0.06 -3.01 -28.33
C ALA A 405 0.41 -2.95 -29.79
N LEU A 406 1.69 -2.68 -30.03
CA LEU A 406 2.28 -2.87 -31.37
C LEU A 406 3.06 -4.17 -31.39
N LEU A 407 2.93 -4.95 -32.47
CA LEU A 407 3.76 -6.14 -32.64
C LEU A 407 5.12 -5.72 -33.21
N THR A 408 6.19 -5.92 -32.44
CA THR A 408 7.55 -5.49 -32.80
C THR A 408 8.53 -6.64 -33.03
N SER A 409 8.46 -7.68 -32.19
CA SER A 409 9.32 -8.86 -32.23
C SER A 409 8.61 -10.04 -31.55
N GLU A 410 9.02 -11.27 -31.83
CA GLU A 410 8.44 -12.48 -31.23
C GLU A 410 8.58 -12.47 -29.70
N ALA A 411 9.76 -12.14 -29.18
CA ALA A 411 9.98 -12.00 -27.74
C ALA A 411 9.02 -10.98 -27.10
N HIS A 412 8.73 -9.88 -27.79
CA HIS A 412 7.76 -8.91 -27.28
C HIS A 412 6.32 -9.44 -27.35
N VAL A 413 5.98 -10.25 -28.37
CA VAL A 413 4.68 -10.92 -28.43
C VAL A 413 4.53 -11.89 -27.26
N GLU A 414 5.54 -12.72 -26.97
CA GLU A 414 5.54 -13.62 -25.81
C GLU A 414 5.34 -12.86 -24.49
N GLU A 415 6.03 -11.73 -24.30
CA GLU A 415 5.84 -10.85 -23.14
C GLU A 415 4.39 -10.35 -23.04
N LEU A 416 3.77 -9.93 -24.15
CA LEU A 416 2.38 -9.46 -24.18
C LEU A 416 1.40 -10.58 -23.82
N ILE A 417 1.61 -11.80 -24.32
CA ILE A 417 0.76 -12.97 -24.01
C ILE A 417 0.90 -13.34 -22.54
N ALA A 418 2.12 -13.38 -22.01
CA ALA A 418 2.36 -13.64 -20.59
C ALA A 418 1.72 -12.57 -19.69
N GLN A 419 1.81 -11.29 -20.08
CA GLN A 419 1.17 -10.19 -19.34
C GLN A 419 -0.36 -10.32 -19.33
N LEU A 420 -0.96 -10.71 -20.46
CA LEU A 420 -2.41 -10.95 -20.55
C LEU A 420 -2.84 -12.12 -19.64
N GLU A 421 -2.03 -13.18 -19.55
CA GLU A 421 -2.24 -14.30 -18.63
C GLU A 421 -2.19 -13.84 -17.16
N VAL A 422 -1.21 -13.01 -16.81
CA VAL A 422 -1.10 -12.44 -15.45
C VAL A 422 -2.34 -11.60 -15.09
N HIS A 423 -2.88 -10.82 -16.04
CA HIS A 423 -4.12 -10.06 -15.80
C HIS A 423 -5.31 -10.95 -15.52
N TYR A 424 -5.44 -12.08 -16.24
CA TYR A 424 -6.47 -13.08 -15.99
C TYR A 424 -6.28 -13.76 -14.63
N LEU A 425 -5.08 -14.25 -14.32
CA LEU A 425 -4.81 -14.91 -13.03
C LEU A 425 -5.07 -13.99 -11.83
N ALA A 426 -4.86 -12.68 -12.00
CA ALA A 426 -5.20 -11.70 -10.97
C ALA A 426 -6.72 -11.46 -10.85
N ASN A 427 -7.50 -11.65 -11.90
CA ASN A 427 -8.94 -11.39 -11.94
C ASN A 427 -9.70 -12.51 -12.69
N PRO A 428 -9.80 -13.73 -12.11
CA PRO A 428 -10.30 -14.92 -12.80
C PRO A 428 -11.85 -14.99 -12.89
N ASP A 429 -12.53 -13.85 -12.88
CA ASP A 429 -13.99 -13.79 -12.88
C ASP A 429 -14.58 -14.31 -14.19
N GLY A 430 -15.70 -15.03 -14.10
CA GLY A 430 -16.34 -15.71 -15.22
C GLY A 430 -16.87 -14.79 -16.30
N GLU A 431 -17.26 -13.54 -15.99
CA GLU A 431 -17.78 -12.56 -16.95
C GLU A 431 -16.74 -11.53 -17.41
N LEU A 432 -15.47 -11.73 -17.03
CA LEU A 432 -14.34 -11.01 -17.60
C LEU A 432 -13.85 -11.72 -18.86
N ARG A 433 -13.56 -10.93 -19.89
CA ARG A 433 -12.89 -11.37 -21.13
C ARG A 433 -11.61 -10.56 -21.31
N PHE A 434 -10.63 -11.12 -22.01
CA PHE A 434 -9.31 -10.49 -22.18
C PHE A 434 -8.97 -10.44 -23.67
N ALA A 435 -8.50 -9.29 -24.16
CA ALA A 435 -8.13 -9.16 -25.57
C ALA A 435 -6.83 -8.40 -25.79
N LEU A 436 -6.01 -8.93 -26.70
CA LEU A 436 -4.88 -8.23 -27.28
C LEU A 436 -5.35 -7.42 -28.50
N LEU A 437 -5.18 -6.11 -28.45
CA LEU A 437 -5.63 -5.18 -29.49
C LEU A 437 -4.42 -4.62 -30.25
N SER A 438 -4.03 -5.30 -31.33
CA SER A 438 -2.72 -5.11 -31.96
C SER A 438 -2.78 -4.39 -33.31
N ASP A 439 -1.75 -3.58 -33.57
CA ASP A 439 -1.43 -3.06 -34.91
C ASP A 439 0.02 -3.46 -35.23
N TRP A 440 0.40 -3.41 -36.49
CA TRP A 440 1.80 -3.38 -36.88
C TRP A 440 2.45 -2.00 -36.63
N THR A 441 3.79 -1.98 -36.63
CA THR A 441 4.57 -0.73 -36.62
C THR A 441 4.38 0.07 -37.92
N ASP A 442 4.48 1.40 -37.85
CA ASP A 442 4.39 2.29 -39.02
C ASP A 442 5.42 1.90 -40.10
N GLY A 443 5.03 1.95 -41.38
CA GLY A 443 5.85 1.47 -42.50
C GLY A 443 5.67 2.25 -43.81
N GLN A 444 6.57 1.97 -44.76
CA GLN A 444 6.50 2.50 -46.14
C GLN A 444 5.69 1.60 -47.09
N ALA A 445 5.34 0.39 -46.65
CA ALA A 445 4.50 -0.56 -47.36
C ALA A 445 3.35 -1.05 -46.45
N GLU A 446 2.27 -1.54 -47.06
CA GLU A 446 1.11 -2.07 -46.34
C GLU A 446 1.48 -3.30 -45.51
N THR A 447 2.25 -4.23 -46.10
CA THR A 447 2.77 -5.45 -45.47
C THR A 447 4.29 -5.50 -45.53
N ARG A 448 4.91 -6.17 -44.54
CA ARG A 448 6.34 -6.45 -44.44
C ARG A 448 6.57 -7.95 -44.26
N PRO A 449 7.75 -8.48 -44.63
CA PRO A 449 8.02 -9.92 -44.56
C PRO A 449 7.82 -10.55 -43.16
N ASP A 450 8.12 -9.81 -42.08
CA ASP A 450 7.98 -10.32 -40.71
C ASP A 450 6.54 -10.22 -40.14
N ASP A 451 5.62 -9.52 -40.82
CA ASP A 451 4.32 -9.17 -40.27
C ASP A 451 3.45 -10.41 -40.00
N GLU A 452 3.38 -11.35 -40.94
CA GLU A 452 2.59 -12.58 -40.81
C GLU A 452 3.10 -13.46 -39.67
N ARG A 453 4.42 -13.57 -39.53
CA ARG A 453 5.07 -14.35 -38.48
C ARG A 453 4.73 -13.82 -37.08
N LEU A 454 4.75 -12.50 -36.90
CA LEU A 454 4.40 -11.87 -35.62
C LEU A 454 2.93 -12.05 -35.24
N VAL A 455 2.02 -11.95 -36.22
CA VAL A 455 0.58 -12.13 -35.97
C VAL A 455 0.26 -13.61 -35.73
N ALA A 456 0.90 -14.53 -36.44
CA ALA A 456 0.78 -15.96 -36.19
C ALA A 456 1.23 -16.34 -34.77
N ALA A 457 2.39 -15.84 -34.32
CA ALA A 457 2.87 -16.05 -32.95
C ALA A 457 1.87 -15.52 -31.91
N ALA A 458 1.25 -14.37 -32.15
CA ALA A 458 0.22 -13.83 -31.26
C ALA A 458 -1.05 -14.70 -31.24
N ALA A 459 -1.48 -15.20 -32.40
CA ALA A 459 -2.65 -16.07 -32.52
C ALA A 459 -2.43 -17.42 -31.83
N GLU A 460 -1.25 -18.04 -32.02
CA GLU A 460 -0.86 -19.27 -31.33
C GLU A 460 -0.79 -19.07 -29.82
N GLY A 461 -0.22 -17.96 -29.36
CA GLY A 461 -0.17 -17.61 -27.94
C GLY A 461 -1.56 -17.48 -27.30
N ILE A 462 -2.50 -16.82 -27.98
CA ILE A 462 -3.89 -16.70 -27.51
C ILE A 462 -4.62 -18.06 -27.53
N ALA A 463 -4.45 -18.86 -28.58
CA ALA A 463 -5.01 -20.21 -28.64
C ALA A 463 -4.46 -21.10 -27.50
N GLY A 464 -3.17 -21.00 -27.21
CA GLY A 464 -2.52 -21.67 -26.09
C GLY A 464 -3.04 -21.22 -24.72
N LEU A 465 -3.47 -19.95 -24.57
CA LEU A 465 -4.13 -19.49 -23.35
C LEU A 465 -5.55 -20.07 -23.20
N ASN A 466 -6.36 -20.04 -24.28
CA ASN A 466 -7.70 -20.61 -24.26
C ASN A 466 -7.66 -22.14 -24.00
N ALA A 467 -6.68 -22.85 -24.55
CA ALA A 467 -6.48 -24.28 -24.29
C ALA A 467 -6.11 -24.57 -22.82
N ARG A 468 -5.28 -23.72 -22.20
CA ARG A 468 -4.83 -23.90 -20.80
C ARG A 468 -5.92 -23.58 -19.77
N HIS A 469 -6.71 -22.54 -20.01
CA HIS A 469 -7.64 -22.00 -19.00
C HIS A 469 -9.12 -22.36 -19.24
N GLY A 470 -9.42 -23.02 -20.37
CA GLY A 470 -10.77 -23.45 -20.71
C GLY A 470 -11.74 -22.31 -21.05
N PRO A 471 -12.98 -22.63 -21.44
CA PRO A 471 -13.98 -21.65 -21.83
C PRO A 471 -14.49 -20.85 -20.62
N ALA A 472 -15.15 -19.74 -20.91
CA ALA A 472 -15.83 -18.89 -19.94
C ALA A 472 -17.19 -19.44 -19.48
N SER A 473 -17.87 -18.72 -18.58
CA SER A 473 -19.17 -19.14 -18.00
C SER A 473 -20.26 -19.43 -19.03
N ASP A 474 -20.18 -18.83 -20.22
CA ASP A 474 -21.13 -18.97 -21.32
C ASP A 474 -20.61 -19.87 -22.45
N ASP A 475 -19.65 -20.76 -22.15
CA ASP A 475 -18.93 -21.60 -23.10
C ASP A 475 -18.16 -20.83 -24.21
N GLY A 476 -18.04 -19.50 -24.08
CA GLY A 476 -17.26 -18.66 -24.99
C GLY A 476 -15.76 -18.68 -24.72
N GLU A 477 -14.97 -18.20 -25.68
CA GLU A 477 -13.53 -17.98 -25.49
C GLU A 477 -13.26 -16.91 -24.41
N ARG A 478 -12.14 -17.05 -23.68
CA ARG A 478 -11.72 -16.08 -22.65
C ARG A 478 -10.77 -15.03 -23.20
N PHE A 479 -9.87 -15.46 -24.08
CA PHE A 479 -8.81 -14.64 -24.66
C PHE A 479 -9.06 -14.42 -26.14
N PHE A 480 -8.92 -13.17 -26.60
CA PHE A 480 -9.16 -12.78 -27.99
C PHE A 480 -7.95 -12.04 -28.57
N LEU A 481 -7.74 -12.20 -29.87
CA LEU A 481 -6.84 -11.39 -30.67
C LEU A 481 -7.65 -10.54 -31.65
N PHE A 482 -7.51 -9.22 -31.55
CA PHE A 482 -8.04 -8.28 -32.54
C PHE A 482 -6.87 -7.53 -33.17
N HIS A 483 -6.48 -7.96 -34.38
CA HIS A 483 -5.36 -7.38 -35.12
C HIS A 483 -5.86 -6.52 -36.29
N ARG A 484 -5.32 -5.31 -36.47
CA ARG A 484 -5.71 -4.41 -37.58
C ARG A 484 -4.62 -4.26 -38.63
N ALA A 485 -5.05 -4.17 -39.89
CA ALA A 485 -4.16 -3.88 -40.99
C ALA A 485 -3.67 -2.42 -41.02
N ARG A 486 -2.48 -2.18 -41.61
CA ARG A 486 -2.04 -0.81 -41.91
C ARG A 486 -2.92 -0.21 -43.01
N ARG A 487 -3.17 1.09 -42.96
CA ARG A 487 -3.83 1.84 -44.03
C ARG A 487 -2.95 3.00 -44.47
N TRP A 488 -2.94 3.29 -45.78
CA TRP A 488 -2.25 4.45 -46.31
C TRP A 488 -2.83 5.73 -45.73
N ASN A 489 -1.96 6.59 -45.20
CA ASN A 489 -2.37 7.87 -44.65
C ASN A 489 -1.61 9.01 -45.34
N GLU A 490 -2.29 9.71 -46.23
CA GLU A 490 -1.72 10.82 -47.01
C GLU A 490 -1.11 11.92 -46.12
N ARG A 491 -1.71 12.19 -44.96
CA ARG A 491 -1.25 13.26 -44.06
C ARG A 491 -0.04 12.87 -43.22
N GLN A 492 0.21 11.58 -43.03
CA GLN A 492 1.44 11.09 -42.41
C GLN A 492 2.52 10.76 -43.45
N GLY A 493 2.13 10.45 -44.70
CA GLY A 493 3.03 10.02 -45.76
C GLY A 493 3.56 8.60 -45.52
N GLY A 494 2.71 7.69 -45.04
CA GLY A 494 3.08 6.31 -44.74
C GLY A 494 1.89 5.42 -44.41
N TRP A 495 2.16 4.11 -44.32
CA TRP A 495 1.20 3.09 -43.90
C TRP A 495 1.19 2.97 -42.38
N ILE A 496 0.06 3.26 -41.75
CA ILE A 496 -0.08 3.30 -40.29
C ILE A 496 -1.36 2.61 -39.83
N GLY A 497 -1.43 2.22 -38.56
CA GLY A 497 -2.71 1.87 -37.93
C GLY A 497 -3.61 3.10 -37.87
N TRP A 498 -4.81 3.02 -38.45
CA TRP A 498 -5.76 4.14 -38.51
C TRP A 498 -6.02 4.70 -37.10
N GLU A 499 -5.85 6.02 -36.94
CA GLU A 499 -6.04 6.78 -35.69
C GLU A 499 -5.30 6.22 -34.45
N ARG A 500 -4.28 5.37 -34.63
CA ARG A 500 -3.48 4.74 -33.56
C ARG A 500 -4.36 4.17 -32.44
N LYS A 501 -4.01 4.43 -31.16
CA LYS A 501 -4.72 3.90 -29.97
C LYS A 501 -6.20 4.29 -29.93
N ARG A 502 -6.54 5.53 -30.29
CA ARG A 502 -7.94 5.98 -30.42
C ARG A 502 -8.70 5.13 -31.43
N GLY A 503 -8.11 4.96 -32.62
CA GLY A 503 -8.73 4.18 -33.69
C GLY A 503 -8.96 2.72 -33.29
N LYS A 504 -7.98 2.11 -32.61
CA LYS A 504 -8.10 0.74 -32.08
C LYS A 504 -9.34 0.59 -31.22
N LEU A 505 -9.49 1.46 -30.23
CA LEU A 505 -10.61 1.42 -29.29
C LEU A 505 -11.94 1.75 -29.98
N HIS A 506 -11.96 2.73 -30.89
CA HIS A 506 -13.15 3.10 -31.63
C HIS A 506 -13.65 1.95 -32.54
N GLU A 507 -12.77 1.33 -33.32
CA GLU A 507 -13.17 0.19 -34.16
C GLU A 507 -13.58 -1.02 -33.33
N LEU A 508 -12.91 -1.27 -32.20
CA LEU A 508 -13.33 -2.30 -31.25
C LEU A 508 -14.75 -2.02 -30.73
N ASN A 509 -15.04 -0.78 -30.31
CA ASN A 509 -16.37 -0.41 -29.81
C ASN A 509 -17.45 -0.66 -30.85
N ARG A 510 -17.18 -0.31 -32.11
CA ARG A 510 -18.07 -0.58 -33.24
C ARG A 510 -18.24 -2.09 -33.47
N LEU A 511 -17.16 -2.87 -33.43
CA LEU A 511 -17.19 -4.32 -33.56
C LEU A 511 -18.05 -4.98 -32.46
N LEU A 512 -17.90 -4.55 -31.20
CA LEU A 512 -18.71 -5.01 -30.06
C LEU A 512 -20.20 -4.65 -30.19
N ARG A 513 -20.56 -3.76 -31.10
CA ARG A 513 -21.95 -3.40 -31.45
C ARG A 513 -22.37 -3.90 -32.85
N GLY A 514 -21.60 -4.82 -33.43
CA GLY A 514 -21.97 -5.55 -34.64
C GLY A 514 -21.55 -4.90 -35.96
N ALA A 515 -20.67 -3.89 -35.93
CA ALA A 515 -20.12 -3.32 -37.16
C ALA A 515 -19.24 -4.34 -37.92
N THR A 516 -19.43 -4.44 -39.22
CA THR A 516 -18.69 -5.35 -40.12
C THR A 516 -17.65 -4.64 -40.98
N ASP A 517 -17.59 -3.30 -40.93
CA ASP A 517 -16.76 -2.44 -41.77
C ASP A 517 -15.44 -2.00 -41.09
N THR A 518 -14.93 -2.81 -40.17
CA THR A 518 -13.69 -2.52 -39.41
C THR A 518 -12.42 -2.94 -40.14
N ALA A 519 -11.27 -2.38 -39.74
CA ALA A 519 -9.95 -2.76 -40.24
C ALA A 519 -9.37 -4.06 -39.64
N PHE A 520 -10.14 -4.78 -38.82
CA PHE A 520 -9.69 -6.03 -38.21
C PHE A 520 -9.50 -7.13 -39.27
N VAL A 521 -8.34 -7.77 -39.25
CA VAL A 521 -7.97 -8.81 -40.21
C VAL A 521 -8.61 -10.13 -39.80
N VAL A 522 -9.10 -10.87 -40.79
CA VAL A 522 -9.63 -12.23 -40.61
C VAL A 522 -8.47 -13.20 -40.44
N MET A 523 -8.36 -13.84 -39.28
CA MET A 523 -7.32 -14.82 -38.97
C MET A 523 -7.83 -16.24 -39.27
N GLY A 524 -7.06 -17.06 -39.98
CA GLY A 524 -7.41 -18.47 -40.22
C GLY A 524 -8.70 -18.71 -41.01
N GLY A 525 -9.16 -17.74 -41.82
CA GLY A 525 -10.33 -17.87 -42.67
C GLY A 525 -11.70 -17.69 -41.99
N ARG A 526 -11.74 -17.34 -40.69
CA ARG A 526 -12.98 -16.97 -39.98
C ARG A 526 -12.79 -15.68 -39.18
N PRO A 527 -13.73 -14.72 -39.26
CA PRO A 527 -13.64 -13.51 -38.44
C PRO A 527 -13.74 -13.89 -36.95
N THR A 528 -12.87 -13.32 -36.12
CA THR A 528 -12.94 -13.47 -34.67
C THR A 528 -14.28 -12.92 -34.19
N ALA A 529 -15.18 -13.78 -33.73
CA ALA A 529 -16.47 -13.34 -33.20
C ALA A 529 -16.24 -12.61 -31.86
N PRO A 530 -16.61 -11.32 -31.74
CA PRO A 530 -16.46 -10.61 -30.49
C PRO A 530 -17.41 -11.20 -29.41
N PRO A 531 -17.06 -11.08 -28.12
CA PRO A 531 -17.97 -11.46 -27.06
C PRO A 531 -19.25 -10.62 -27.11
N SER A 532 -20.41 -11.28 -27.06
CA SER A 532 -21.72 -10.63 -27.04
C SER A 532 -22.00 -10.00 -25.67
N GLY A 533 -22.86 -8.98 -25.63
CA GLY A 533 -23.35 -8.40 -24.37
C GLY A 533 -22.32 -7.61 -23.54
N VAL A 534 -21.16 -7.25 -24.10
CA VAL A 534 -20.18 -6.42 -23.38
C VAL A 534 -20.78 -5.05 -23.06
N ARG A 535 -20.77 -4.70 -21.77
CA ARG A 535 -21.23 -3.40 -21.26
C ARG A 535 -20.08 -2.44 -21.00
N TYR A 536 -19.00 -2.93 -20.38
CA TYR A 536 -17.85 -2.12 -20.04
C TYR A 536 -16.58 -2.61 -20.74
N VAL A 537 -15.64 -1.69 -20.96
CA VAL A 537 -14.30 -2.01 -21.44
C VAL A 537 -13.28 -1.45 -20.48
N ILE A 538 -12.31 -2.26 -20.06
CA ILE A 538 -11.14 -1.82 -19.29
C ILE A 538 -9.97 -1.74 -20.24
N THR A 539 -9.41 -0.55 -20.47
CA THR A 539 -8.21 -0.38 -21.31
C THR A 539 -6.96 -0.21 -20.44
N LEU A 540 -5.93 -0.99 -20.78
CA LEU A 540 -4.62 -1.01 -20.11
C LEU A 540 -3.54 -0.77 -21.17
N ASP A 541 -2.47 -0.03 -20.85
CA ASP A 541 -1.28 -0.06 -21.72
C ASP A 541 -0.51 -1.38 -21.49
N ALA A 542 0.36 -1.73 -22.43
CA ALA A 542 1.17 -2.95 -22.34
C ALA A 542 2.06 -3.04 -21.08
N ASP A 543 2.43 -1.91 -20.48
CA ASP A 543 3.23 -1.81 -19.26
C ASP A 543 2.39 -1.65 -17.98
N THR A 544 1.06 -1.64 -18.09
CA THR A 544 0.14 -1.46 -16.96
C THR A 544 -0.15 -2.80 -16.30
N ARG A 545 -0.02 -2.87 -14.98
CA ARG A 545 -0.35 -4.05 -14.17
C ARG A 545 -1.69 -3.84 -13.47
N LEU A 546 -2.61 -4.76 -13.73
CA LEU A 546 -3.92 -4.86 -13.10
C LEU A 546 -3.84 -5.74 -11.84
N PRO A 547 -4.04 -5.19 -10.62
CA PRO A 547 -3.94 -5.97 -9.39
C PRO A 547 -5.10 -6.94 -9.19
N VAL A 548 -4.95 -7.83 -8.20
CA VAL A 548 -5.98 -8.78 -7.80
C VAL A 548 -7.26 -8.07 -7.35
N GLY A 549 -8.40 -8.45 -7.93
CA GLY A 549 -9.72 -7.91 -7.60
C GLY A 549 -10.00 -6.48 -8.08
N ALA A 550 -9.03 -5.82 -8.73
CA ALA A 550 -9.18 -4.43 -9.19
C ALA A 550 -10.22 -4.29 -10.31
N ALA A 551 -10.33 -5.25 -11.23
CA ALA A 551 -11.34 -5.21 -12.29
C ALA A 551 -12.76 -5.23 -11.70
N ARG A 552 -13.02 -6.18 -10.80
CA ARG A 552 -14.32 -6.31 -10.12
C ARG A 552 -14.70 -5.05 -9.35
N ALA A 553 -13.75 -4.46 -8.62
CA ALA A 553 -13.97 -3.23 -7.88
C ALA A 553 -14.26 -2.03 -8.81
N LEU A 554 -13.62 -1.96 -9.99
CA LEU A 554 -13.91 -0.93 -11.00
C LEU A 554 -15.30 -1.09 -11.62
N ILE A 555 -15.68 -2.33 -11.95
CA ILE A 555 -17.02 -2.65 -12.47
C ILE A 555 -18.09 -2.29 -11.42
N GLY A 556 -17.87 -2.68 -10.16
CA GLY A 556 -18.76 -2.32 -9.05
C GLY A 556 -18.87 -0.81 -8.83
N THR A 557 -17.80 -0.06 -9.07
CA THR A 557 -17.82 1.41 -9.01
C THR A 557 -18.63 2.00 -10.15
N MET A 558 -18.41 1.54 -11.39
CA MET A 558 -19.11 2.07 -12.57
C MET A 558 -20.60 1.71 -12.59
N ALA A 559 -20.95 0.51 -12.14
CA ALA A 559 -22.31 0.00 -12.11
C ALA A 559 -23.19 0.65 -11.03
N GLN A 560 -22.59 1.27 -10.01
CA GLN A 560 -23.32 1.90 -8.92
C GLN A 560 -24.18 3.09 -9.45
N PRO A 561 -25.45 3.21 -9.05
CA PRO A 561 -26.39 4.18 -9.63
C PRO A 561 -25.93 5.65 -9.67
N LEU A 562 -25.22 6.14 -8.64
CA LEU A 562 -24.69 7.49 -8.56
C LEU A 562 -23.50 7.74 -9.49
N ASN A 563 -22.88 6.69 -10.02
CA ASN A 563 -21.80 6.76 -10.98
C ASN A 563 -22.24 6.47 -12.42
N ARG A 564 -23.37 5.78 -12.64
CA ARG A 564 -23.91 5.49 -13.98
C ARG A 564 -24.03 6.76 -14.82
N ALA A 565 -23.47 6.71 -16.04
CA ALA A 565 -23.44 7.82 -16.97
C ALA A 565 -24.85 8.19 -17.46
N ARG A 566 -25.13 9.49 -17.51
CA ARG A 566 -26.31 10.05 -18.18
C ARG A 566 -25.86 10.94 -19.31
N PHE A 567 -26.09 10.46 -20.54
CA PHE A 567 -25.84 11.22 -21.75
C PHE A 567 -26.99 12.21 -22.00
N ASP A 568 -26.66 13.47 -22.29
CA ASP A 568 -27.60 14.49 -22.75
C ASP A 568 -27.44 14.68 -24.27
N PRO A 569 -28.41 14.26 -25.09
CA PRO A 569 -28.35 14.43 -26.55
C PRO A 569 -28.25 15.89 -27.01
N ARG A 570 -28.80 16.85 -26.25
CA ARG A 570 -28.76 18.27 -26.63
C ARG A 570 -27.37 18.87 -26.42
N ALA A 571 -26.75 18.54 -25.29
CA ALA A 571 -25.37 18.94 -25.00
C ALA A 571 -24.32 18.05 -25.71
N GLY A 572 -24.74 16.86 -26.17
CA GLY A 572 -23.91 15.84 -26.79
C GLY A 572 -22.87 15.22 -25.84
N ARG A 573 -23.09 15.27 -24.52
CA ARG A 573 -22.07 14.85 -23.52
C ARG A 573 -22.71 14.20 -22.31
N VAL A 574 -21.89 13.53 -21.50
CA VAL A 574 -22.31 13.04 -20.19
C VAL A 574 -22.43 14.22 -19.21
N VAL A 575 -23.60 14.36 -18.59
CA VAL A 575 -23.92 15.48 -17.67
C VAL A 575 -23.97 15.05 -16.20
N GLU A 576 -24.30 13.78 -15.94
CA GLU A 576 -24.33 13.18 -14.60
C GLU A 576 -23.66 11.80 -14.67
N GLY A 577 -23.01 11.39 -13.58
CA GLY A 577 -22.22 10.15 -13.56
C GLY A 577 -21.00 10.22 -14.47
N TYR A 578 -20.44 9.07 -14.78
CA TYR A 578 -19.14 8.97 -15.43
C TYR A 578 -19.23 7.98 -16.58
N GLY A 579 -18.94 8.44 -17.79
CA GLY A 579 -18.77 7.58 -18.96
C GLY A 579 -17.40 6.89 -18.98
N VAL A 580 -16.44 7.38 -18.20
CA VAL A 580 -15.13 6.76 -17.99
C VAL A 580 -14.64 6.99 -16.56
N LEU A 581 -14.07 5.95 -15.96
CA LEU A 581 -13.43 6.00 -14.64
C LEU A 581 -11.94 5.69 -14.78
N GLN A 582 -11.12 6.64 -14.34
CA GLN A 582 -9.66 6.55 -14.29
C GLN A 582 -9.24 6.07 -12.89
N PRO A 583 -8.56 4.91 -12.76
CA PRO A 583 -7.93 4.49 -11.51
C PRO A 583 -6.68 5.30 -11.25
N ARG A 584 -6.23 5.34 -9.99
CA ARG A 584 -4.94 5.94 -9.62
C ARG A 584 -3.82 5.16 -10.30
N VAL A 585 -2.91 5.83 -11.00
CA VAL A 585 -1.70 5.19 -11.54
C VAL A 585 -0.57 5.38 -10.53
N THR A 586 0.08 4.29 -10.10
CA THR A 586 1.17 4.31 -9.14
C THR A 586 2.42 3.66 -9.73
N PRO A 587 3.60 4.29 -9.63
CA PRO A 587 4.83 3.69 -10.10
C PRO A 587 5.13 2.35 -9.39
N THR A 588 5.53 1.34 -10.17
CA THR A 588 6.04 0.07 -9.63
C THR A 588 7.36 0.29 -8.88
N LEU A 589 7.64 -0.58 -7.91
CA LEU A 589 8.99 -0.73 -7.38
C LEU A 589 9.89 -1.33 -8.47
N PRO A 590 11.10 -0.79 -8.72
CA PRO A 590 12.01 -1.35 -9.72
C PRO A 590 12.36 -2.80 -9.33
N PRO A 591 12.10 -3.81 -10.18
CA PRO A 591 12.23 -5.23 -9.81
C PRO A 591 13.65 -5.64 -9.38
N ASP A 592 14.69 -4.97 -9.90
CA ASP A 592 16.08 -5.45 -9.77
C ASP A 592 17.05 -4.46 -9.10
N ARG A 593 16.59 -3.44 -8.36
CA ARG A 593 17.45 -2.29 -7.94
C ARG A 593 18.20 -1.61 -9.11
N LYS A 594 17.80 -1.88 -10.37
CA LYS A 594 18.30 -1.25 -11.60
C LYS A 594 17.77 0.18 -11.80
N GLY A 595 16.97 0.69 -10.86
CA GLY A 595 16.40 2.02 -10.96
C GLY A 595 17.47 3.10 -10.86
N SER A 596 17.55 3.96 -11.86
CA SER A 596 18.53 5.05 -11.91
C SER A 596 18.23 6.11 -10.85
N VAL A 597 19.23 6.95 -10.53
CA VAL A 597 19.03 8.10 -9.63
C VAL A 597 17.95 9.03 -10.14
N TYR A 598 17.84 9.19 -11.47
CA TYR A 598 16.76 9.94 -12.10
C TYR A 598 15.37 9.39 -11.74
N GLN A 599 15.20 8.07 -11.89
CA GLN A 599 13.93 7.41 -11.56
C GLN A 599 13.60 7.59 -10.08
N TRP A 600 14.57 7.43 -9.18
CA TRP A 600 14.36 7.56 -7.75
C TRP A 600 13.93 8.97 -7.33
N ILE A 601 14.54 10.02 -7.91
CA ILE A 601 14.19 11.42 -7.64
C ILE A 601 12.83 11.79 -8.27
N SER A 602 12.50 11.21 -9.43
CA SER A 602 11.38 11.68 -10.28
C SER A 602 10.09 10.85 -10.16
N ALA A 603 10.18 9.57 -9.80
CA ALA A 603 9.00 8.69 -9.73
C ALA A 603 8.09 9.01 -8.52
N GLY A 604 8.63 9.63 -7.47
CA GLY A 604 7.89 9.86 -6.22
C GLY A 604 7.66 8.57 -5.43
N PRO A 605 6.59 8.47 -4.61
CA PRO A 605 6.28 7.27 -3.85
C PRO A 605 5.95 6.08 -4.78
N CYS A 606 6.73 5.01 -4.69
CA CYS A 606 6.51 3.77 -5.44
C CYS A 606 5.88 2.67 -4.56
N GLY A 607 5.14 1.75 -5.18
CA GLY A 607 4.58 0.57 -4.51
C GLY A 607 3.20 0.79 -3.86
N ILE A 608 2.84 -0.11 -2.94
CA ILE A 608 1.55 -0.08 -2.23
C ILE A 608 1.75 0.60 -0.88
N ASP A 609 0.98 1.65 -0.59
CA ASP A 609 0.84 2.17 0.77
C ASP A 609 -0.29 1.37 1.46
N PRO A 610 0.02 0.47 2.41
CA PRO A 610 -0.99 -0.35 3.07
C PRO A 610 -1.89 0.45 4.03
N TYR A 611 -1.54 1.72 4.32
CA TYR A 611 -2.26 2.56 5.29
C TYR A 611 -3.07 3.69 4.63
N ALA A 612 -2.89 3.94 3.33
CA ALA A 612 -3.64 4.96 2.58
C ALA A 612 -4.62 4.31 1.60
N SER A 613 -5.92 4.30 1.97
CA SER A 613 -6.98 3.74 1.14
C SER A 613 -7.37 4.65 -0.03
N ALA A 614 -7.37 5.98 0.13
CA ALA A 614 -7.72 6.94 -0.92
C ALA A 614 -6.77 8.15 -0.94
N VAL A 615 -6.41 8.62 -2.15
CA VAL A 615 -5.56 9.79 -2.36
C VAL A 615 -6.39 10.96 -2.88
N SER A 616 -6.11 12.17 -2.41
CA SER A 616 -6.82 13.39 -2.82
C SER A 616 -6.36 13.84 -4.21
N ASP A 617 -7.32 14.28 -5.03
CA ASP A 617 -7.11 14.92 -6.33
C ASP A 617 -8.00 16.15 -6.42
N VAL A 618 -7.42 17.31 -6.73
CA VAL A 618 -8.14 18.59 -6.71
C VAL A 618 -9.33 18.58 -7.67
N TYR A 619 -9.18 17.97 -8.87
CA TYR A 619 -10.25 18.00 -9.86
C TYR A 619 -11.42 17.10 -9.45
N GLN A 620 -11.13 15.90 -8.93
CA GLN A 620 -12.14 15.00 -8.39
C GLN A 620 -12.79 15.55 -7.11
N ASP A 621 -12.00 16.06 -6.17
CA ASP A 621 -12.48 16.47 -4.84
C ASP A 621 -13.27 17.79 -4.89
N LEU A 622 -12.80 18.76 -5.69
CA LEU A 622 -13.44 20.07 -5.80
C LEU A 622 -14.58 20.10 -6.83
N PHE A 623 -14.38 19.52 -8.01
CA PHE A 623 -15.33 19.61 -9.13
C PHE A 623 -16.10 18.31 -9.40
N GLY A 624 -15.72 17.19 -8.78
CA GLY A 624 -16.35 15.89 -9.02
C GLY A 624 -16.01 15.30 -10.38
N GLU A 625 -14.93 15.74 -11.04
CA GLU A 625 -14.50 15.27 -12.36
C GLU A 625 -12.97 15.12 -12.42
N GLY A 626 -12.47 13.90 -12.54
CA GLY A 626 -11.06 13.58 -12.73
C GLY A 626 -10.54 13.88 -14.14
N SER A 627 -9.28 13.51 -14.39
CA SER A 627 -8.66 13.58 -15.72
C SER A 627 -8.40 12.18 -16.24
N TYR A 628 -8.86 11.87 -17.45
CA TYR A 628 -8.60 10.59 -18.09
C TYR A 628 -7.21 10.58 -18.73
N THR A 629 -6.43 9.54 -18.47
CA THR A 629 -5.06 9.36 -18.97
C THR A 629 -4.93 8.13 -19.85
N GLY A 630 -6.03 7.70 -20.48
CA GLY A 630 -6.05 6.62 -21.46
C GLY A 630 -6.11 5.22 -20.87
N LYS A 631 -6.39 5.10 -19.57
CA LYS A 631 -6.43 3.84 -18.82
C LYS A 631 -7.60 3.82 -17.86
N GLY A 632 -8.25 2.67 -17.72
CA GLY A 632 -9.38 2.53 -16.82
C GLY A 632 -10.58 1.90 -17.48
N ILE A 633 -11.74 2.06 -16.86
CA ILE A 633 -13.01 1.43 -17.29
C ILE A 633 -13.92 2.47 -17.92
N TYR A 634 -14.57 2.15 -19.04
CA TYR A 634 -15.60 3.00 -19.63
C TYR A 634 -16.87 2.22 -19.99
N ASP A 635 -17.99 2.92 -19.98
CA ASP A 635 -19.29 2.43 -20.44
C ASP A 635 -19.32 2.58 -21.95
N LEU A 636 -19.44 1.45 -22.63
CA LEU A 636 -19.24 1.34 -24.07
C LEU A 636 -20.16 2.31 -24.84
N ASP A 637 -21.45 2.33 -24.49
CA ASP A 637 -22.44 3.14 -25.21
C ASP A 637 -22.35 4.61 -24.84
N ALA A 638 -22.16 4.94 -23.56
CA ALA A 638 -22.04 6.32 -23.12
C ALA A 638 -20.74 6.98 -23.64
N PHE A 639 -19.64 6.23 -23.68
CA PHE A 639 -18.36 6.70 -24.19
C PHE A 639 -18.42 6.95 -25.70
N GLU A 640 -18.96 6.00 -26.47
CA GLU A 640 -19.08 6.13 -27.92
C GLU A 640 -20.03 7.28 -28.32
N ALA A 641 -21.19 7.39 -27.66
CA ALA A 641 -22.13 8.49 -27.88
C ALA A 641 -21.52 9.86 -27.56
N ALA A 642 -20.67 9.94 -26.52
CA ALA A 642 -19.99 11.17 -26.14
C ALA A 642 -18.94 11.64 -27.16
N LEU A 643 -18.38 10.75 -27.97
CA LEU A 643 -17.28 11.06 -28.88
C LEU A 643 -17.67 11.06 -30.36
N ALA A 644 -18.85 10.53 -30.69
CA ALA A 644 -19.37 10.45 -32.05
C ALA A 644 -19.24 11.79 -32.81
N GLY A 645 -18.51 11.76 -33.93
CA GLY A 645 -18.34 12.91 -34.84
C GLY A 645 -17.55 14.12 -34.29
N ARG A 646 -16.92 14.02 -33.12
CA ARG A 646 -16.26 15.18 -32.47
C ARG A 646 -14.84 15.46 -32.94
N VAL A 647 -14.10 14.41 -33.30
CA VAL A 647 -12.68 14.50 -33.67
C VAL A 647 -12.56 14.22 -35.17
N PRO A 648 -12.15 15.22 -35.98
CA PRO A 648 -11.80 14.98 -37.36
C PRO A 648 -10.62 14.02 -37.46
N GLU A 649 -10.56 13.24 -38.54
CA GLU A 649 -9.40 12.38 -38.78
C GLU A 649 -8.10 13.18 -38.84
N ASN A 650 -7.01 12.55 -38.37
CA ASN A 650 -5.65 13.07 -38.35
C ASN A 650 -5.46 14.33 -37.52
N ALA A 651 -6.35 14.60 -36.56
CA ALA A 651 -6.33 15.85 -35.80
C ALA A 651 -5.69 15.74 -34.41
N LEU A 652 -5.73 14.56 -33.78
CA LEU A 652 -5.49 14.44 -32.33
C LEU A 652 -4.49 13.34 -31.98
N LEU A 653 -3.30 13.73 -31.49
CA LEU A 653 -2.27 12.83 -31.01
C LEU A 653 -2.53 12.34 -29.58
N SER A 654 -2.92 13.25 -28.69
CA SER A 654 -3.27 12.94 -27.29
C SER A 654 -4.78 13.07 -27.10
N HIS A 655 -5.50 11.95 -27.15
CA HIS A 655 -6.96 11.93 -27.10
C HIS A 655 -7.53 11.85 -25.67
N ASP A 656 -6.77 11.30 -24.72
CA ASP A 656 -7.27 10.91 -23.40
C ASP A 656 -7.98 12.04 -22.64
N LEU A 657 -7.32 13.20 -22.47
CA LEU A 657 -7.92 14.34 -21.76
C LEU A 657 -9.19 14.82 -22.46
N PHE A 658 -9.17 14.88 -23.80
CA PHE A 658 -10.30 15.32 -24.60
C PHE A 658 -11.48 14.38 -24.44
N GLU A 659 -11.25 13.08 -24.53
CA GLU A 659 -12.28 12.05 -24.36
C GLU A 659 -12.91 12.13 -22.97
N GLY A 660 -12.09 12.27 -21.94
CA GLY A 660 -12.54 12.42 -20.56
C GLY A 660 -13.39 13.67 -20.30
N VAL A 661 -13.23 14.74 -21.08
CA VAL A 661 -14.06 15.95 -20.95
C VAL A 661 -15.49 15.75 -21.44
N PHE A 662 -15.71 14.94 -22.48
CA PHE A 662 -17.06 14.68 -23.02
C PHE A 662 -17.72 13.46 -22.38
N ALA A 663 -16.95 12.41 -22.13
CA ALA A 663 -17.41 11.23 -21.40
C ALA A 663 -17.57 11.51 -19.90
N ARG A 664 -17.09 12.65 -19.40
CA ARG A 664 -17.05 13.03 -17.98
C ARG A 664 -16.27 12.00 -17.16
N ALA A 665 -14.96 12.21 -17.07
CA ALA A 665 -14.07 11.31 -16.35
C ALA A 665 -14.23 11.43 -14.83
N GLY A 666 -14.33 10.30 -14.13
CA GLY A 666 -14.23 10.21 -12.68
C GLY A 666 -12.90 9.58 -12.25
N LEU A 667 -12.26 10.09 -11.20
CA LEU A 667 -11.07 9.46 -10.63
C LEU A 667 -11.49 8.48 -9.51
N VAL A 668 -11.05 7.23 -9.61
CA VAL A 668 -11.19 6.21 -8.57
C VAL A 668 -9.92 6.21 -7.73
N THR A 669 -9.97 6.93 -6.62
CA THR A 669 -8.81 7.26 -5.78
C THR A 669 -8.26 6.10 -4.97
N ASP A 670 -9.06 5.04 -4.81
CA ASP A 670 -8.82 3.90 -3.92
C ASP A 670 -8.59 2.58 -4.67
N ILE A 671 -8.55 2.63 -6.01
CA ILE A 671 -8.10 1.52 -6.85
C ILE A 671 -6.84 1.99 -7.59
N ALA A 672 -5.77 1.21 -7.50
CA ALA A 672 -4.49 1.52 -8.12
C ALA A 672 -4.18 0.60 -9.31
N PHE A 673 -3.70 1.18 -10.40
CA PHE A 673 -2.95 0.51 -11.45
C PHE A 673 -1.47 0.75 -11.23
N PHE A 674 -0.63 -0.21 -11.60
CA PHE A 674 0.81 -0.06 -11.47
C PHE A 674 1.51 0.04 -12.82
N GLU A 675 2.42 0.99 -12.95
CA GLU A 675 3.17 1.23 -14.19
C GLU A 675 4.65 1.46 -13.92
N GLU A 676 5.48 1.14 -14.91
CA GLU A 676 6.89 1.48 -14.84
C GLU A 676 7.13 2.98 -15.10
N PHE A 677 7.91 3.62 -14.23
CA PHE A 677 8.37 4.98 -14.46
C PHE A 677 9.63 4.97 -15.35
N PRO A 678 9.81 5.93 -16.28
CA PRO A 678 11.00 5.99 -17.13
C PRO A 678 12.32 5.93 -16.34
N THR A 679 13.21 5.02 -16.74
CA THR A 679 14.52 4.83 -16.10
C THR A 679 15.56 5.87 -16.52
N HIS A 680 15.34 6.62 -17.59
CA HIS A 680 16.31 7.58 -18.13
C HIS A 680 15.65 8.94 -18.43
N TYR A 681 16.42 10.02 -18.25
CA TYR A 681 15.95 11.38 -18.47
C TYR A 681 15.49 11.62 -19.92
N LEU A 682 16.25 11.18 -20.92
CA LEU A 682 15.91 11.43 -22.33
C LEU A 682 14.61 10.71 -22.75
N VAL A 683 14.35 9.50 -22.22
CA VAL A 683 13.08 8.79 -22.44
C VAL A 683 11.91 9.59 -21.85
N ALA A 684 12.07 10.11 -20.63
CA ALA A 684 11.05 10.96 -20.01
C ALA A 684 10.83 12.27 -20.78
N SER A 685 11.91 12.90 -21.26
CA SER A 685 11.85 14.14 -22.05
C SER A 685 11.14 13.93 -23.40
N LEU A 686 11.41 12.82 -24.11
CA LEU A 686 10.69 12.46 -25.34
C LEU A 686 9.19 12.20 -25.08
N ARG A 687 8.86 11.55 -23.95
CA ARG A 687 7.47 11.34 -23.52
C ARG A 687 6.77 12.68 -23.25
N GLN A 688 7.42 13.60 -22.56
CA GLN A 688 6.91 14.95 -22.30
C GLN A 688 6.75 15.77 -23.59
N HIS A 689 7.71 15.70 -24.51
CA HIS A 689 7.62 16.36 -25.82
C HIS A 689 6.38 15.92 -26.60
N ARG A 690 6.13 14.60 -26.66
CA ARG A 690 4.90 14.05 -27.26
C ARG A 690 3.64 14.60 -26.60
N TRP A 691 3.59 14.60 -25.28
CA TRP A 691 2.43 15.10 -24.53
C TRP A 691 2.18 16.58 -24.79
N ALA A 692 3.22 17.40 -24.74
CA ALA A 692 3.13 18.83 -25.08
C ALA A 692 2.61 19.03 -26.51
N ARG A 693 3.09 18.28 -27.50
CA ARG A 693 2.55 18.36 -28.86
C ARG A 693 1.05 18.04 -28.91
N GLY A 694 0.62 16.98 -28.23
CA GLY A 694 -0.80 16.62 -28.17
C GLY A 694 -1.66 17.67 -27.44
N ASP A 695 -1.16 18.26 -26.35
CA ASP A 695 -1.86 19.32 -25.63
C ASP A 695 -2.06 20.55 -26.52
N TRP A 696 -1.04 20.99 -27.26
CA TRP A 696 -1.14 22.14 -28.17
C TRP A 696 -2.00 21.88 -29.40
N GLN A 697 -2.21 20.62 -29.79
CA GLN A 697 -3.19 20.26 -30.84
C GLN A 697 -4.64 20.51 -30.41
N LEU A 698 -4.92 20.59 -29.10
CA LEU A 698 -6.26 20.90 -28.58
C LEU A 698 -6.66 22.37 -28.74
N LEU A 699 -5.73 23.24 -29.16
CA LEU A 699 -5.97 24.68 -29.29
C LEU A 699 -7.26 25.05 -30.05
N PRO A 700 -7.67 24.39 -31.16
CA PRO A 700 -8.93 24.71 -31.85
C PRO A 700 -10.20 24.47 -31.02
N TRP A 701 -10.12 23.62 -29.98
CA TRP A 701 -11.20 23.36 -29.03
C TRP A 701 -11.14 24.25 -27.79
N ILE A 702 -10.03 24.95 -27.57
CA ILE A 702 -9.88 25.97 -26.54
C ILE A 702 -10.35 27.33 -27.08
N VAL A 703 -9.84 27.69 -28.26
CA VAL A 703 -10.13 28.97 -28.94
C VAL A 703 -10.73 28.70 -30.33
N GLY A 704 -11.86 29.34 -30.63
CA GLY A 704 -12.52 29.28 -31.95
C GLY A 704 -13.88 28.57 -31.96
N ARG A 705 -14.38 28.25 -33.16
CA ARG A 705 -15.75 27.74 -33.37
C ARG A 705 -16.00 26.39 -32.71
N ARG A 706 -14.99 25.52 -32.59
CA ARG A 706 -15.12 24.21 -31.94
C ARG A 706 -15.13 24.27 -30.40
N ALA A 707 -14.85 25.44 -29.82
CA ALA A 707 -14.90 25.64 -28.37
C ALA A 707 -16.33 25.66 -27.81
N ALA A 708 -17.34 25.96 -28.64
CA ALA A 708 -18.73 26.10 -28.22
C ALA A 708 -19.29 24.85 -27.51
N GLY A 709 -18.82 23.65 -27.86
CA GLY A 709 -19.26 22.38 -27.27
C GLY A 709 -18.49 21.92 -26.03
N VAL A 710 -17.37 22.57 -25.67
CA VAL A 710 -16.51 22.12 -24.56
C VAL A 710 -16.98 22.75 -23.24
N PRO A 711 -17.23 21.98 -22.17
CA PRO A 711 -17.51 22.53 -20.84
C PRO A 711 -16.39 23.44 -20.33
N PHE A 712 -16.73 24.46 -19.54
CA PHE A 712 -15.75 25.43 -19.05
C PHE A 712 -14.61 24.78 -18.24
N LEU A 713 -14.93 23.82 -17.36
CA LEU A 713 -13.91 23.07 -16.61
C LEU A 713 -12.98 22.30 -17.55
N GLY A 714 -13.50 21.67 -18.60
CA GLY A 714 -12.70 20.99 -19.61
C GLY A 714 -11.75 21.93 -20.33
N ARG A 715 -12.23 23.13 -20.72
CA ARG A 715 -11.36 24.17 -21.30
C ARG A 715 -10.28 24.62 -20.34
N TRP A 716 -10.60 24.79 -19.06
CA TRP A 716 -9.61 25.14 -18.04
C TRP A 716 -8.53 24.06 -17.90
N LYS A 717 -8.91 22.78 -17.83
CA LYS A 717 -7.94 21.65 -17.81
C LYS A 717 -6.98 21.71 -19.01
N MET A 718 -7.52 21.98 -20.21
CA MET A 718 -6.72 22.13 -21.43
C MET A 718 -5.80 23.36 -21.36
N ILE A 719 -6.29 24.52 -20.90
CA ILE A 719 -5.50 25.74 -20.73
C ILE A 719 -4.37 25.53 -19.70
N ASP A 720 -4.65 24.84 -18.59
CA ASP A 720 -3.65 24.56 -17.56
C ASP A 720 -2.54 23.63 -18.11
N ASN A 721 -2.88 22.64 -18.94
CA ASN A 721 -1.88 21.84 -19.66
C ASN A 721 -0.98 22.72 -20.55
N LEU A 722 -1.55 23.63 -21.35
CA LEU A 722 -0.76 24.57 -22.16
C LEU A 722 0.15 25.44 -21.29
N ARG A 723 -0.40 26.00 -20.20
CA ARG A 723 0.32 26.83 -19.23
C ARG A 723 1.51 26.09 -18.62
N ARG A 724 1.36 24.81 -18.25
CA ARG A 724 2.46 23.98 -17.72
C ARG A 724 3.62 23.84 -18.70
N THR A 725 3.35 23.69 -20.00
CA THR A 725 4.41 23.63 -21.02
C THR A 725 5.16 24.95 -21.20
N LEU A 726 4.54 26.09 -20.84
CA LEU A 726 5.15 27.41 -20.90
C LEU A 726 6.00 27.74 -19.67
N SER A 727 5.95 26.93 -18.60
CA SER A 727 6.65 27.20 -17.34
C SER A 727 8.17 27.32 -17.52
N ALA A 728 8.82 26.30 -18.08
CA ALA A 728 10.27 26.32 -18.31
C ALA A 728 10.72 27.41 -19.30
N PRO A 729 10.09 27.57 -20.49
CA PRO A 729 10.38 28.70 -21.38
C PRO A 729 10.25 30.06 -20.70
N SER A 730 9.16 30.30 -19.97
CA SER A 730 8.89 31.59 -19.33
C SER A 730 9.87 31.88 -18.19
N ALA A 731 10.25 30.86 -17.42
CA ALA A 731 11.28 30.99 -16.38
C ALA A 731 12.65 31.35 -16.97
N VAL A 732 13.08 30.68 -18.05
CA VAL A 732 14.35 31.00 -18.73
C VAL A 732 14.31 32.41 -19.32
N LEU A 733 13.22 32.80 -20.00
CA LEU A 733 13.07 34.15 -20.55
C LEU A 733 13.05 35.22 -19.45
N THR A 734 12.43 34.95 -18.31
CA THR A 734 12.45 35.85 -17.15
C THR A 734 13.87 36.03 -16.61
N LEU A 735 14.65 34.94 -16.50
CA LEU A 735 16.05 35.00 -16.07
C LEU A 735 16.91 35.80 -17.07
N LEU A 736 16.77 35.55 -18.38
CA LEU A 736 17.52 36.27 -19.42
C LEU A 736 17.16 37.76 -19.44
N ALA A 737 15.87 38.11 -19.34
CA ALA A 737 15.41 39.49 -19.22
C ALA A 737 15.95 40.14 -17.94
N ALA A 738 15.97 39.42 -16.81
CA ALA A 738 16.50 39.92 -15.54
C ALA A 738 18.00 40.21 -15.61
N TRP A 739 18.79 39.33 -16.22
CA TRP A 739 20.24 39.48 -16.30
C TRP A 739 20.67 40.59 -17.27
N THR A 740 19.84 40.93 -18.26
CA THR A 740 20.17 41.91 -19.31
C THR A 740 19.53 43.29 -19.10
N LEU A 741 18.30 43.37 -18.59
CA LEU A 741 17.51 44.62 -18.61
C LEU A 741 17.50 45.40 -17.29
N THR A 742 17.88 44.81 -16.15
CA THR A 742 17.73 45.46 -14.83
C THR A 742 18.94 45.25 -13.90
N SER A 743 19.14 46.16 -12.95
CA SER A 743 20.09 46.00 -11.83
C SER A 743 19.58 45.01 -10.77
N LEU A 744 18.27 44.71 -10.75
CA LEU A 744 17.65 43.79 -9.80
C LEU A 744 17.70 42.32 -10.27
N ALA A 745 18.75 41.94 -11.01
CA ALA A 745 18.93 40.58 -11.53
C ALA A 745 18.89 39.51 -10.43
N ALA A 746 19.47 39.81 -9.26
CA ALA A 746 19.45 38.93 -8.09
C ALA A 746 18.01 38.66 -7.60
N MET A 747 17.18 39.70 -7.46
CA MET A 747 15.81 39.58 -6.99
C MET A 747 14.94 38.69 -7.90
N TRP A 748 14.99 38.91 -9.21
CA TRP A 748 14.23 38.09 -10.18
C TRP A 748 14.76 36.66 -10.27
N THR A 749 16.07 36.46 -10.08
CA THR A 749 16.66 35.12 -9.98
C THR A 749 16.17 34.41 -8.71
N THR A 750 16.13 35.09 -7.56
CA THR A 750 15.54 34.59 -6.32
C THR A 750 14.06 34.29 -6.48
N PHE A 751 13.30 35.13 -7.18
CA PHE A 751 11.89 34.89 -7.48
C PHE A 751 11.68 33.55 -8.20
N ILE A 752 12.42 33.28 -9.28
CA ILE A 752 12.33 32.00 -10.01
C ILE A 752 12.76 30.82 -9.13
N LEU A 753 13.81 30.98 -8.32
CA LEU A 753 14.23 29.95 -7.38
C LEU A 753 13.14 29.66 -6.33
N VAL A 754 12.47 30.67 -5.78
CA VAL A 754 11.38 30.50 -4.81
C VAL A 754 10.20 29.77 -5.45
N VAL A 755 9.82 30.16 -6.68
CA VAL A 755 8.73 29.50 -7.43
C VAL A 755 9.01 28.01 -7.65
N ILE A 756 10.26 27.63 -7.94
CA ILE A 756 10.65 26.22 -8.11
C ILE A 756 10.75 25.49 -6.76
N THR A 757 11.30 26.16 -5.74
CA THR A 757 11.65 25.53 -4.46
C THR A 757 10.45 25.30 -3.56
N LEU A 758 9.54 26.28 -3.46
CA LEU A 758 8.46 26.24 -2.49
C LEU A 758 7.49 25.05 -2.71
N PRO A 759 7.05 24.72 -3.94
CA PRO A 759 6.23 23.53 -4.19
C PRO A 759 6.94 22.22 -3.83
N ALA A 760 8.25 22.11 -4.12
CA ALA A 760 9.04 20.90 -3.82
C ALA A 760 9.21 20.67 -2.31
N LEU A 761 9.09 21.71 -1.48
CA LEU A 761 9.21 21.64 -0.02
C LEU A 761 7.87 21.50 0.72
N VAL A 762 6.73 21.48 0.01
CA VAL A 762 5.40 21.28 0.63
C VAL A 762 5.31 20.02 1.52
N PRO A 763 5.83 18.84 1.14
CA PRO A 763 5.82 17.66 1.99
C PRO A 763 6.56 17.87 3.32
N VAL A 764 7.67 18.62 3.28
CA VAL A 764 8.45 18.99 4.47
C VAL A 764 7.62 19.89 5.38
N LEU A 765 7.04 20.96 4.82
CA LEU A 765 6.25 21.96 5.56
C LEU A 765 5.04 21.33 6.26
N THR A 766 4.33 20.43 5.59
CA THR A 766 3.13 19.77 6.14
C THR A 766 3.45 18.75 7.23
N ARG A 767 4.68 18.20 7.26
CA ARG A 767 5.13 17.22 8.27
C ARG A 767 5.83 17.86 9.47
N LEU A 768 6.12 19.16 9.45
CA LEU A 768 6.71 19.87 10.61
C LEU A 768 5.85 19.75 11.87
N VAL A 769 4.52 19.66 11.72
CA VAL A 769 3.59 19.42 12.83
C VAL A 769 3.20 17.93 12.83
N PRO A 770 3.64 17.13 13.81
CA PRO A 770 3.32 15.71 13.84
C PRO A 770 1.81 15.49 14.04
N ARG A 771 1.16 14.93 13.00
CA ARG A 771 -0.28 14.63 13.03
C ARG A 771 -0.62 13.40 13.88
N ARG A 772 0.34 12.50 14.15
CA ARG A 772 0.18 11.32 15.01
C ARG A 772 1.06 11.41 16.25
N ARG A 773 0.49 11.11 17.43
CA ARG A 773 1.22 11.00 18.70
C ARG A 773 1.81 9.58 18.80
N GLY A 774 3.08 9.44 19.18
CA GLY A 774 3.71 8.14 19.44
C GLY A 774 4.87 7.73 18.51
N ILE A 775 5.17 8.51 17.47
CA ILE A 775 6.34 8.26 16.60
C ILE A 775 7.62 8.67 17.35
N SER A 776 8.67 7.85 17.28
CA SER A 776 9.96 8.21 17.88
C SER A 776 10.48 9.51 17.26
N LYS A 777 10.97 10.46 18.07
CA LYS A 777 11.49 11.74 17.58
C LYS A 777 12.57 11.54 16.50
N ARG A 778 13.42 10.51 16.66
CA ARG A 778 14.46 10.15 15.69
C ARG A 778 13.88 9.69 14.36
N SER A 779 12.84 8.86 14.37
CA SER A 779 12.16 8.42 13.14
C SER A 779 11.43 9.58 12.46
N HIS A 780 10.77 10.44 13.22
CA HIS A 780 10.09 11.62 12.69
C HIS A 780 11.06 12.63 12.05
N VAL A 781 12.15 12.98 12.74
CA VAL A 781 13.20 13.84 12.20
C VAL A 781 13.90 13.20 11.01
N GLY A 782 14.16 11.89 11.07
CA GLY A 782 14.71 11.13 9.94
C GLY A 782 13.81 11.19 8.70
N GLY A 783 12.48 11.10 8.89
CA GLY A 783 11.50 11.27 7.81
C GLY A 783 11.53 12.67 7.20
N ILE A 784 11.54 13.72 8.04
CA ILE A 784 11.63 15.12 7.58
C ILE A 784 12.95 15.36 6.82
N ALA A 785 14.07 14.82 7.31
CA ALA A 785 15.37 14.94 6.66
C ALA A 785 15.38 14.24 5.29
N ALA A 786 14.76 13.05 5.18
CA ALA A 786 14.60 12.34 3.92
C ALA A 786 13.72 13.12 2.93
N ASP A 787 12.58 13.67 3.38
CA ASP A 787 11.71 14.50 2.55
C ASP A 787 12.43 15.79 2.08
N LEU A 788 13.23 16.41 2.95
CA LEU A 788 14.03 17.59 2.61
C LEU A 788 15.13 17.25 1.60
N ALA A 789 15.86 16.15 1.79
CA ALA A 789 16.87 15.70 0.85
C ALA A 789 16.26 15.41 -0.54
N MET A 790 15.10 14.76 -0.57
CA MET A 790 14.36 14.51 -1.81
C MET A 790 13.91 15.80 -2.47
N GLY A 791 13.30 16.74 -1.71
CA GLY A 791 12.87 18.04 -2.23
C GLY A 791 14.03 18.85 -2.81
N LEU A 792 15.17 18.90 -2.10
CA LEU A 792 16.39 19.58 -2.59
C LEU A 792 16.98 18.92 -3.85
N ALA A 793 16.94 17.59 -3.93
CA ALA A 793 17.38 16.86 -5.12
C ALA A 793 16.49 17.19 -6.33
N GLN A 794 15.17 17.24 -6.15
CA GLN A 794 14.21 17.64 -7.20
C GLN A 794 14.43 19.09 -7.66
N VAL A 795 14.65 20.03 -6.74
CA VAL A 795 14.94 21.43 -7.07
C VAL A 795 16.24 21.56 -7.86
N THR A 796 17.31 20.92 -7.37
CA THR A 796 18.63 20.94 -8.03
C THR A 796 18.53 20.39 -9.45
N LEU A 797 17.83 19.27 -9.62
CA LEU A 797 17.63 18.65 -10.93
C LEU A 797 16.80 19.53 -11.86
N THR A 798 15.73 20.14 -11.36
CA THR A 798 14.86 21.04 -12.13
C THR A 798 15.64 22.27 -12.62
N VAL A 799 16.43 22.91 -11.76
CA VAL A 799 17.24 24.08 -12.12
C VAL A 799 18.32 23.71 -13.15
N THR A 800 18.99 22.58 -12.96
CA THR A 800 20.05 22.10 -13.86
C THR A 800 19.52 21.80 -15.26
N LEU A 801 18.34 21.18 -15.36
CA LEU A 801 17.73 20.77 -16.63
C LEU A 801 16.82 21.83 -17.24
N LEU A 802 16.68 23.00 -16.60
CA LEU A 802 15.71 24.02 -16.96
C LEU A 802 15.85 24.51 -18.42
N ALA A 803 17.07 24.80 -18.86
CA ALA A 803 17.34 25.23 -20.23
C ALA A 803 16.97 24.15 -21.27
N HIS A 804 17.29 22.88 -20.99
CA HIS A 804 16.92 21.79 -21.88
C HIS A 804 15.41 21.63 -21.96
N GLN A 805 14.71 21.65 -20.82
CA GLN A 805 13.26 21.57 -20.77
C GLN A 805 12.61 22.75 -21.52
N ALA A 806 13.16 23.96 -21.39
CA ALA A 806 12.69 25.12 -22.14
C ALA A 806 12.82 24.91 -23.67
N CYS A 807 13.98 24.43 -24.15
CA CYS A 807 14.19 24.14 -25.57
C CYS A 807 13.25 23.04 -26.09
N VAL A 808 13.07 21.95 -25.34
CA VAL A 808 12.19 20.83 -25.71
C VAL A 808 10.73 21.27 -25.76
N MET A 809 10.26 22.03 -24.76
CA MET A 809 8.90 22.57 -24.77
C MET A 809 8.71 23.58 -25.91
N ALA A 810 9.67 24.47 -26.15
CA ALA A 810 9.61 25.43 -27.26
C ALA A 810 9.54 24.73 -28.63
N ASP A 811 10.36 23.71 -28.88
CA ASP A 811 10.26 22.92 -30.12
C ASP A 811 8.90 22.24 -30.24
N ALA A 812 8.39 21.60 -29.17
CA ALA A 812 7.07 20.96 -29.19
C ALA A 812 5.96 21.95 -29.56
N ILE A 813 5.98 23.16 -28.97
CA ILE A 813 5.02 24.23 -29.23
C ILE A 813 5.12 24.71 -30.68
N VAL A 814 6.29 25.17 -31.10
CA VAL A 814 6.50 25.76 -32.44
C VAL A 814 6.18 24.73 -33.53
N ARG A 815 6.70 23.50 -33.40
CA ARG A 815 6.44 22.41 -34.34
C ARG A 815 4.95 22.10 -34.45
N THR A 816 4.23 22.12 -33.33
CA THR A 816 2.79 21.86 -33.33
C THR A 816 2.01 23.01 -33.97
N LEU A 817 2.32 24.26 -33.65
CA LEU A 817 1.65 25.43 -34.24
C LEU A 817 1.86 25.49 -35.75
N VAL A 818 3.09 25.25 -36.22
CA VAL A 818 3.42 25.18 -37.66
C VAL A 818 2.64 24.04 -38.34
N ARG A 819 2.54 22.86 -37.70
CA ARG A 819 1.76 21.75 -38.25
C ARG A 819 0.25 22.00 -38.21
N LEU A 820 -0.26 22.67 -37.20
CA LEU A 820 -1.70 22.91 -37.02
C LEU A 820 -2.23 23.97 -37.99
N TYR A 821 -1.51 25.09 -38.12
CA TYR A 821 -1.95 26.25 -38.91
C TYR A 821 -1.29 26.37 -40.28
N GLY A 822 -0.08 25.81 -40.45
CA GLY A 822 0.67 25.84 -41.71
C GLY A 822 0.49 24.57 -42.53
N THR A 823 1.16 23.47 -42.14
CA THR A 823 1.33 22.31 -43.03
C THR A 823 0.17 21.31 -42.99
N ARG A 824 -0.52 21.16 -41.85
CA ARG A 824 -1.56 20.15 -41.58
C ARG A 824 -1.12 18.70 -41.84
N GLN A 825 0.19 18.45 -41.78
CA GLN A 825 0.83 17.15 -41.99
C GLN A 825 1.52 16.66 -40.71
N ARG A 826 1.68 15.33 -40.60
CA ARG A 826 2.40 14.64 -39.51
C ARG A 826 1.89 14.97 -38.10
N LEU A 827 0.59 15.21 -37.94
CA LEU A 827 -0.02 15.49 -36.65
C LEU A 827 -0.06 14.27 -35.73
N LEU A 828 -0.09 13.05 -36.29
CA LEU A 828 -0.10 11.81 -35.54
C LEU A 828 1.30 11.22 -35.37
N GLU A 829 2.38 11.95 -35.61
CA GLU A 829 3.74 11.42 -35.48
C GLU A 829 4.02 10.94 -34.05
N TRP A 830 4.24 9.62 -33.92
CA TRP A 830 4.42 8.93 -32.66
C TRP A 830 5.51 7.86 -32.75
N VAL A 831 6.27 7.72 -31.67
CA VAL A 831 7.24 6.64 -31.45
C VAL A 831 6.91 6.03 -30.09
N THR A 832 6.94 4.70 -29.97
CA THR A 832 6.61 4.02 -28.70
C THR A 832 7.70 4.27 -27.66
N ALA A 833 7.36 4.16 -26.37
CA ALA A 833 8.35 4.27 -25.30
C ALA A 833 9.43 3.17 -25.40
N ALA A 834 9.04 1.95 -25.80
CA ALA A 834 9.95 0.84 -26.03
C ALA A 834 10.92 1.11 -27.20
N GLN A 835 10.41 1.64 -28.32
CA GLN A 835 11.23 2.05 -29.48
C GLN A 835 12.16 3.22 -29.14
N ALA A 836 11.69 4.18 -28.33
CA ALA A 836 12.52 5.27 -27.85
C ALA A 836 13.65 4.76 -26.94
N LYS A 837 13.38 3.77 -26.08
CA LYS A 837 14.37 3.14 -25.19
C LYS A 837 15.43 2.36 -25.99
N SER A 838 15.03 1.60 -27.01
CA SER A 838 15.97 0.82 -27.83
C SER A 838 16.87 1.67 -28.73
N GLY A 839 16.43 2.88 -29.07
CA GLY A 839 17.18 3.82 -29.92
C GLY A 839 18.10 4.81 -29.18
N LEU A 840 18.21 4.71 -27.84
CA LEU A 840 19.00 5.64 -27.02
C LEU A 840 20.27 4.96 -26.49
N GLY A 841 21.44 5.50 -26.87
CA GLY A 841 22.71 5.15 -26.24
C GLY A 841 22.87 5.84 -24.88
N LEU A 842 23.53 5.19 -23.93
CA LEU A 842 23.90 5.80 -22.63
C LEU A 842 25.26 6.54 -22.69
N ASP A 843 25.78 6.76 -23.90
CA ASP A 843 27.06 7.42 -24.14
C ASP A 843 26.97 8.93 -23.93
N LEU A 844 28.02 9.51 -23.34
CA LEU A 844 28.07 10.94 -23.05
C LEU A 844 27.94 11.79 -24.33
N ALA A 845 28.53 11.33 -25.43
CA ALA A 845 28.45 12.01 -26.72
C ALA A 845 27.02 12.06 -27.27
N ASP A 846 26.19 11.03 -27.04
CA ASP A 846 24.79 11.04 -27.49
C ASP A 846 23.95 12.03 -26.65
N PHE A 847 24.22 12.12 -25.34
CA PHE A 847 23.60 13.13 -24.48
C PHE A 847 23.94 14.57 -24.91
N TYR A 848 25.22 14.86 -25.18
CA TYR A 848 25.61 16.20 -25.68
C TYR A 848 25.00 16.51 -27.05
N ARG A 849 24.88 15.52 -27.94
CA ARG A 849 24.24 15.70 -29.26
C ARG A 849 22.76 16.03 -29.14
N ARG A 850 22.03 15.29 -28.30
CA ARG A 850 20.58 15.45 -28.13
C ARG A 850 20.22 16.68 -27.30
N MET A 851 21.10 17.09 -26.38
CA MET A 851 20.92 18.27 -25.53
C MET A 851 21.69 19.51 -26.04
N ALA A 852 22.23 19.47 -27.27
CA ALA A 852 23.06 20.54 -27.83
C ALA A 852 22.35 21.91 -27.84
N ALA A 853 21.04 21.95 -28.06
CA ALA A 853 20.25 23.17 -28.03
C ALA A 853 20.30 23.86 -26.65
N ALA A 854 20.37 23.10 -25.55
CA ALA A 854 20.48 23.66 -24.21
C ALA A 854 21.86 24.29 -23.96
N VAL A 855 22.92 23.62 -24.43
CA VAL A 855 24.30 24.13 -24.35
C VAL A 855 24.46 25.38 -25.21
N GLY A 856 23.94 25.38 -26.43
CA GLY A 856 23.92 26.53 -27.32
C GLY A 856 23.17 27.72 -26.71
N LEU A 857 22.00 27.49 -26.09
CA LEU A 857 21.26 28.51 -25.36
C LEU A 857 22.07 29.10 -24.19
N ALA A 858 22.76 28.26 -23.43
CA ALA A 858 23.61 28.71 -22.32
C ALA A 858 24.81 29.55 -22.79
N LEU A 859 25.49 29.14 -23.86
CA LEU A 859 26.62 29.90 -24.43
C LEU A 859 26.15 31.23 -25.03
N GLY A 860 25.02 31.24 -25.74
CA GLY A 860 24.41 32.46 -26.27
C GLY A 860 23.99 33.42 -25.17
N ALA A 861 23.38 32.91 -24.10
CA ALA A 861 23.03 33.69 -22.92
C ALA A 861 24.26 34.27 -22.21
N ALA A 862 25.35 33.49 -22.08
CA ALA A 862 26.60 33.94 -21.49
C ALA A 862 27.22 35.11 -22.28
N ALA A 863 27.26 34.99 -23.60
CA ALA A 863 27.74 36.05 -24.49
C ALA A 863 26.85 37.30 -24.39
N LEU A 864 25.53 37.12 -24.40
CA LEU A 864 24.58 38.24 -24.27
C LEU A 864 24.76 39.00 -22.95
N VAL A 865 24.87 38.29 -21.82
CA VAL A 865 25.09 38.92 -20.50
C VAL A 865 26.46 39.61 -20.44
N ALA A 866 27.50 38.99 -21.00
CA ALA A 866 28.83 39.58 -21.06
C ALA A 866 28.88 40.89 -21.88
N VAL A 867 28.06 41.03 -22.93
CA VAL A 867 28.02 42.24 -23.77
C VAL A 867 27.08 43.30 -23.21
N VAL A 868 25.87 42.93 -22.79
CA VAL A 868 24.82 43.90 -22.43
C VAL A 868 25.01 44.43 -21.01
N ARG A 869 25.33 43.56 -20.05
CA ARG A 869 25.42 43.94 -18.63
C ARG A 869 26.39 43.04 -17.85
N PRO A 870 27.72 43.23 -18.00
CA PRO A 870 28.73 42.41 -17.32
C PRO A 870 28.54 42.32 -15.80
N ALA A 871 27.99 43.35 -15.17
CA ALA A 871 27.80 43.42 -13.72
C ALA A 871 26.88 42.31 -13.14
N THR A 872 26.03 41.66 -13.94
CA THR A 872 25.12 40.59 -13.50
C THR A 872 25.73 39.19 -13.61
N TRP A 873 27.00 39.08 -14.05
CA TRP A 873 27.72 37.80 -14.20
C TRP A 873 27.71 36.95 -12.93
N THR A 874 27.89 37.55 -11.76
CA THR A 874 27.93 36.82 -10.47
C THR A 874 26.64 36.05 -10.18
N VAL A 875 25.51 36.53 -10.69
CA VAL A 875 24.20 35.88 -10.52
C VAL A 875 23.90 34.90 -11.65
N ALA A 876 24.32 35.19 -12.88
CA ALA A 876 24.03 34.37 -14.06
C ALA A 876 24.92 33.12 -14.18
N VAL A 877 26.21 33.24 -13.86
CA VAL A 877 27.21 32.17 -14.05
C VAL A 877 26.82 30.83 -13.43
N PRO A 878 26.33 30.74 -12.18
CA PRO A 878 25.96 29.46 -11.59
C PRO A 878 24.93 28.70 -12.44
N PHE A 879 23.93 29.40 -13.00
CA PHE A 879 22.91 28.79 -13.86
C PHE A 879 23.48 28.39 -15.22
N LEU A 880 24.29 29.27 -15.83
CA LEU A 880 24.90 29.00 -17.13
C LEU A 880 25.83 27.78 -17.07
N VAL A 881 26.64 27.66 -16.02
CA VAL A 881 27.50 26.49 -15.77
C VAL A 881 26.66 25.23 -15.61
N LEU A 882 25.59 25.27 -14.81
CA LEU A 882 24.68 24.13 -14.66
C LEU A 882 24.05 23.72 -15.99
N TRP A 883 23.66 24.67 -16.84
CA TRP A 883 23.06 24.39 -18.15
C TRP A 883 24.06 23.78 -19.13
N VAL A 884 25.32 24.23 -19.14
CA VAL A 884 26.41 23.62 -19.93
C VAL A 884 26.73 22.20 -19.44
N LEU A 885 26.70 21.97 -18.13
CA LEU A 885 26.94 20.66 -17.51
C LEU A 885 25.70 19.75 -17.49
N SER A 886 24.54 20.26 -17.89
CA SER A 886 23.27 19.52 -17.85
C SER A 886 23.29 18.17 -18.60
N PRO A 887 23.99 17.99 -19.75
CA PRO A 887 24.07 16.69 -20.41
C PRO A 887 24.88 15.67 -19.61
N LEU A 888 25.96 16.10 -18.96
CA LEU A 888 26.77 15.24 -18.08
C LEU A 888 25.95 14.81 -16.86
N VAL A 889 25.24 15.75 -16.22
CA VAL A 889 24.38 15.43 -15.08
C VAL A 889 23.27 14.47 -15.51
N ALA A 890 22.57 14.76 -16.61
CA ALA A 890 21.50 13.94 -17.16
C ALA A 890 21.95 12.51 -17.48
N GLN A 891 23.17 12.35 -18.01
CA GLN A 891 23.76 11.03 -18.25
C GLN A 891 24.00 10.32 -16.92
N ARG A 892 24.74 10.94 -15.99
CA ARG A 892 25.14 10.32 -14.71
C ARG A 892 23.95 9.85 -13.88
N ILE A 893 22.87 10.63 -13.83
CA ILE A 893 21.66 10.25 -13.09
C ILE A 893 20.83 9.19 -13.83
N SER A 894 20.99 9.04 -15.15
CA SER A 894 20.28 8.07 -15.97
C SER A 894 21.01 6.73 -16.04
N LEU A 895 22.27 6.65 -15.63
CA LEU A 895 22.99 5.38 -15.55
C LEU A 895 22.32 4.50 -14.48
N PRO A 896 22.15 3.20 -14.75
CA PRO A 896 21.73 2.28 -13.70
C PRO A 896 22.76 2.34 -12.57
N PRO A 897 22.34 2.19 -11.30
CA PRO A 897 23.28 2.04 -10.21
C PRO A 897 24.26 0.93 -10.59
N ARG A 898 25.57 1.16 -10.37
CA ARG A 898 26.51 0.04 -10.36
C ARG A 898 25.91 -0.98 -9.39
N ALA A 899 25.80 -2.24 -9.81
CA ALA A 899 25.26 -3.30 -8.97
C ALA A 899 26.11 -3.40 -7.70
N THR A 900 25.77 -2.62 -6.67
CA THR A 900 26.46 -2.60 -5.37
C THR A 900 26.18 -3.88 -4.58
N GLY A 901 25.28 -4.73 -5.07
CA GLY A 901 25.12 -6.11 -4.59
C GLY A 901 26.33 -7.01 -4.87
N ASN A 902 27.28 -6.56 -5.70
CA ASN A 902 28.53 -7.26 -5.97
C ASN A 902 29.74 -6.59 -5.31
N GLU A 903 29.58 -5.57 -4.45
CA GLU A 903 30.72 -5.22 -3.58
C GLU A 903 30.99 -6.46 -2.72
N PRO A 904 32.13 -7.14 -2.90
CA PRO A 904 32.41 -8.31 -2.13
C PRO A 904 32.42 -7.88 -0.67
N LEU A 905 31.66 -8.60 0.16
CA LEU A 905 31.74 -8.41 1.60
C LEU A 905 33.21 -8.46 1.99
N SER A 906 33.65 -7.54 2.85
CA SER A 906 34.99 -7.68 3.40
C SER A 906 35.09 -9.06 4.08
N PRO A 907 36.25 -9.75 4.05
CA PRO A 907 36.38 -11.08 4.65
C PRO A 907 35.92 -11.12 6.12
N ARG A 908 36.05 -10.00 6.84
CA ARG A 908 35.53 -9.82 8.20
C ARG A 908 34.00 -9.81 8.26
N GLN A 909 33.34 -9.07 7.37
CA GLN A 909 31.87 -9.02 7.31
C GLN A 909 31.29 -10.37 6.89
N GLU A 910 31.90 -11.02 5.89
CA GLU A 910 31.50 -12.35 5.46
C GLU A 910 31.60 -13.35 6.62
N ARG A 911 32.77 -13.43 7.27
CA ARG A 911 32.97 -14.30 8.44
C ARG A 911 31.96 -14.02 9.54
N LEU A 912 31.73 -12.75 9.91
CA LEU A 912 30.74 -12.38 10.93
C LEU A 912 29.34 -12.89 10.57
N LEU A 913 28.90 -12.69 9.33
CA LEU A 913 27.58 -13.10 8.86
C LEU A 913 27.46 -14.63 8.82
N ARG A 914 28.48 -15.34 8.32
CA ARG A 914 28.52 -16.81 8.30
C ARG A 914 28.45 -17.41 9.71
N LEU A 915 29.26 -16.91 10.64
CA LEU A 915 29.25 -17.39 12.03
C LEU A 915 27.91 -17.09 12.74
N THR A 916 27.32 -15.92 12.48
CA THR A 916 25.99 -15.57 13.01
C THR A 916 24.90 -16.49 12.43
N ALA A 917 24.94 -16.77 11.13
CA ALA A 917 24.01 -17.66 10.47
C ALA A 917 24.19 -19.12 10.95
N ARG A 918 25.42 -19.60 11.15
CA ARG A 918 25.69 -20.93 11.72
C ARG A 918 25.17 -21.08 13.15
N ARG A 919 25.31 -20.03 13.98
CA ARG A 919 24.70 -19.97 15.33
C ARG A 919 23.17 -20.02 15.26
N THR A 920 22.60 -19.32 14.29
CA THR A 920 21.14 -19.32 14.07
C THR A 920 20.67 -20.70 13.62
N TRP A 921 21.38 -21.36 12.72
CA TRP A 921 21.09 -22.73 12.26
C TRP A 921 21.08 -23.75 13.41
N ARG A 922 21.93 -23.56 14.43
CA ARG A 922 21.94 -24.41 15.63
C ARG A 922 20.60 -24.50 16.35
N PHE A 923 19.74 -23.48 16.22
CA PHE A 923 18.36 -23.54 16.70
C PHE A 923 17.62 -24.72 16.08
N PHE A 924 17.63 -24.86 14.76
CA PHE A 924 16.95 -25.95 14.06
C PHE A 924 17.61 -27.31 14.33
N GLU A 925 18.94 -27.35 14.43
CA GLU A 925 19.64 -28.60 14.81
C GLU A 925 19.24 -29.10 16.19
N SER A 926 19.02 -28.19 17.14
CA SER A 926 18.73 -28.55 18.53
C SER A 926 17.27 -28.87 18.76
N PHE A 927 16.35 -28.17 18.09
CA PHE A 927 14.92 -28.23 18.39
C PHE A 927 14.08 -28.93 17.32
N VAL A 928 14.62 -29.22 16.13
CA VAL A 928 13.93 -30.01 15.10
C VAL A 928 14.39 -31.45 15.17
N GLY A 929 13.87 -32.17 16.15
CA GLY A 929 14.18 -33.57 16.40
C GLY A 929 12.97 -34.50 16.23
N PRO A 930 13.16 -35.81 16.47
CA PRO A 930 12.08 -36.79 16.43
C PRO A 930 10.96 -36.51 17.44
N GLU A 931 11.28 -35.95 18.61
CA GLU A 931 10.28 -35.60 19.65
C GLU A 931 9.23 -34.59 19.14
N ASP A 932 9.66 -33.69 18.26
CA ASP A 932 8.82 -32.65 17.66
C ASP A 932 8.40 -33.00 16.22
N HIS A 933 8.48 -34.29 15.84
CA HIS A 933 8.11 -34.82 14.52
C HIS A 933 8.80 -34.09 13.36
N ALA A 934 10.07 -33.71 13.53
CA ALA A 934 10.82 -32.92 12.55
C ALA A 934 10.17 -31.58 12.18
N LEU A 935 9.37 -30.99 13.09
CA LEU A 935 8.79 -29.66 12.92
C LEU A 935 9.55 -28.61 13.76
N PRO A 936 9.72 -27.37 13.25
CA PRO A 936 10.34 -26.29 14.00
C PRO A 936 9.38 -25.73 15.06
N PRO A 937 9.84 -25.51 16.31
CA PRO A 937 9.04 -24.80 17.29
C PRO A 937 8.93 -23.31 16.93
N ASP A 938 7.90 -22.67 17.44
CA ASP A 938 7.61 -21.25 17.25
C ASP A 938 8.62 -20.35 17.97
N ASN A 939 9.03 -20.73 19.18
CA ASN A 939 10.05 -20.01 19.94
C ASN A 939 10.74 -20.89 21.00
N PHE A 940 11.88 -20.40 21.45
CA PHE A 940 12.64 -20.89 22.59
C PHE A 940 12.95 -19.71 23.51
N GLN A 941 12.64 -19.85 24.80
CA GLN A 941 12.96 -18.88 25.83
C GLN A 941 14.13 -19.39 26.68
N GLU A 942 15.22 -18.62 26.76
CA GLU A 942 16.40 -19.00 27.54
C GLU A 942 16.33 -18.53 29.01
N ASP A 943 15.92 -17.27 29.24
CA ASP A 943 15.81 -16.61 30.56
C ASP A 943 14.33 -16.45 30.96
N PRO A 944 13.90 -16.79 32.20
CA PRO A 944 14.72 -17.20 33.34
C PRO A 944 15.02 -18.69 33.40
N LYS A 945 14.36 -19.50 32.57
CA LYS A 945 14.65 -20.92 32.40
C LYS A 945 14.44 -21.31 30.93
N PRO A 946 15.24 -22.25 30.40
CA PRO A 946 15.05 -22.84 29.08
C PRO A 946 13.66 -23.47 28.93
N VAL A 947 12.84 -22.93 28.01
CA VAL A 947 11.51 -23.46 27.67
C VAL A 947 11.32 -23.43 26.16
N VAL A 948 10.94 -24.58 25.57
CA VAL A 948 10.58 -24.70 24.16
C VAL A 948 9.06 -24.59 24.02
N ALA A 949 8.59 -23.73 23.13
CA ALA A 949 7.19 -23.71 22.75
C ALA A 949 6.92 -24.79 21.70
N HIS A 950 6.39 -25.95 22.14
CA HIS A 950 6.05 -27.10 21.30
C HIS A 950 4.84 -26.84 20.39
N ARG A 951 4.93 -25.82 19.53
CA ARG A 951 3.93 -25.46 18.53
C ARG A 951 4.59 -24.94 17.26
N THR A 952 3.96 -25.12 16.12
CA THR A 952 4.46 -24.63 14.83
C THR A 952 3.35 -24.03 13.96
N SER A 953 3.73 -23.28 12.94
CA SER A 953 2.85 -22.66 11.95
C SER A 953 3.29 -23.01 10.52
N PRO A 954 2.42 -22.88 9.51
CA PRO A 954 2.79 -23.10 8.11
C PRO A 954 3.98 -22.23 7.65
N THR A 955 4.07 -20.99 8.13
CA THR A 955 5.22 -20.11 7.86
C THR A 955 6.50 -20.65 8.48
N ASN A 956 6.47 -21.09 9.75
CA ASN A 956 7.65 -21.62 10.44
C ASN A 956 8.19 -22.87 9.72
N ILE A 957 7.28 -23.77 9.30
CA ILE A 957 7.63 -24.96 8.51
C ILE A 957 8.32 -24.54 7.21
N GLY A 958 7.73 -23.64 6.44
CA GLY A 958 8.33 -23.19 5.17
C GLY A 958 9.69 -22.52 5.35
N LEU A 959 9.86 -21.69 6.39
CA LEU A 959 11.15 -21.07 6.72
C LEU A 959 12.20 -22.09 7.13
N TYR A 960 11.82 -23.14 7.87
CA TYR A 960 12.74 -24.23 8.20
C TYR A 960 13.18 -24.99 6.95
N LEU A 961 12.24 -25.35 6.06
CA LEU A 961 12.57 -26.03 4.80
C LEU A 961 13.62 -25.24 3.99
N LEU A 962 13.42 -23.93 3.84
CA LEU A 962 14.40 -23.05 3.18
C LEU A 962 15.70 -22.89 3.97
N SER A 963 15.64 -22.87 5.30
CA SER A 963 16.83 -22.81 6.15
C SER A 963 17.68 -24.08 6.01
N THR A 964 17.06 -25.25 5.80
CA THR A 964 17.75 -26.52 5.53
C THR A 964 18.50 -26.45 4.19
N ILE A 965 17.90 -25.89 3.15
CA ILE A 965 18.57 -25.63 1.87
C ILE A 965 19.73 -24.63 2.05
N ALA A 966 19.52 -23.53 2.79
CA ALA A 966 20.58 -22.57 3.06
C ALA A 966 21.75 -23.20 3.84
N ALA A 967 21.47 -24.06 4.82
CA ALA A 967 22.50 -24.79 5.56
C ALA A 967 23.30 -25.74 4.66
N ARG A 968 22.66 -26.35 3.65
CA ARG A 968 23.35 -27.12 2.60
C ARG A 968 24.23 -26.22 1.73
N ASP A 969 23.74 -25.05 1.31
CA ASP A 969 24.52 -24.09 0.51
C ASP A 969 25.75 -23.55 1.27
N PHE A 970 25.63 -23.35 2.59
CA PHE A 970 26.76 -23.01 3.46
C PHE A 970 27.69 -24.20 3.78
N ALA A 971 27.34 -25.40 3.35
CA ALA A 971 28.01 -26.66 3.63
C ALA A 971 28.07 -27.05 5.12
N TRP A 972 27.07 -26.66 5.91
CA TRP A 972 26.89 -27.17 7.27
C TRP A 972 26.19 -28.54 7.29
N LEU A 973 25.50 -28.88 6.19
CA LEU A 973 24.85 -30.17 5.99
C LEU A 973 25.39 -30.89 4.73
N GLY A 974 25.46 -32.22 4.82
CA GLY A 974 25.60 -33.09 3.65
C GLY A 974 24.32 -33.16 2.83
N LEU A 975 24.41 -33.71 1.60
CA LEU A 975 23.22 -33.94 0.76
C LEU A 975 22.25 -34.93 1.42
N LEU A 976 22.78 -36.02 2.00
CA LEU A 976 21.97 -37.04 2.65
C LEU A 976 21.18 -36.46 3.82
N ASP A 977 21.85 -35.78 4.76
CA ASP A 977 21.19 -35.12 5.90
C ASP A 977 20.13 -34.11 5.46
N THR A 978 20.38 -33.40 4.35
CA THR A 978 19.42 -32.45 3.78
C THR A 978 18.16 -33.18 3.31
N VAL A 979 18.31 -34.25 2.54
CA VAL A 979 17.19 -35.05 2.02
C VAL A 979 16.41 -35.68 3.17
N GLU A 980 17.09 -36.34 4.11
CA GLU A 980 16.46 -36.99 5.27
C GLU A 980 15.64 -36.00 6.11
N ARG A 981 16.16 -34.79 6.35
CA ARG A 981 15.42 -33.74 7.06
C ARG A 981 14.18 -33.27 6.30
N LEU A 982 14.29 -33.08 4.99
CA LEU A 982 13.17 -32.66 4.16
C LEU A 982 12.09 -33.76 4.11
N GLU A 983 12.49 -35.00 3.84
CA GLU A 983 11.58 -36.16 3.80
C GLU A 983 10.86 -36.37 5.12
N ALA A 984 11.58 -36.35 6.26
CA ALA A 984 10.97 -36.47 7.58
C ALA A 984 9.92 -35.37 7.83
N THR A 985 10.20 -34.14 7.41
CA THR A 985 9.24 -33.02 7.55
C THR A 985 8.01 -33.26 6.65
N PHE A 986 8.21 -33.67 5.39
CA PHE A 986 7.10 -33.95 4.47
C PHE A 986 6.25 -35.15 4.91
N GLU A 987 6.88 -36.18 5.49
CA GLU A 987 6.17 -37.31 6.07
C GLU A 987 5.28 -36.87 7.24
N THR A 988 5.74 -35.94 8.08
CA THR A 988 4.91 -35.34 9.12
C THR A 988 3.77 -34.50 8.53
N LEU A 989 4.06 -33.70 7.51
CA LEU A 989 3.07 -32.86 6.83
C LEU A 989 1.92 -33.66 6.21
N THR A 990 2.16 -34.89 5.75
CA THR A 990 1.08 -35.77 5.23
C THR A 990 0.16 -36.30 6.33
N LYS A 991 0.63 -36.39 7.58
CA LYS A 991 -0.14 -36.88 8.74
C LYS A 991 -0.97 -35.79 9.42
N MET A 992 -0.63 -34.52 9.20
CA MET A 992 -1.31 -33.39 9.83
C MET A 992 -2.70 -33.15 9.24
N GLU A 993 -3.68 -32.86 10.10
CA GLU A 993 -5.04 -32.52 9.69
C GLU A 993 -5.06 -31.24 8.84
N ARG A 994 -5.89 -31.18 7.79
CA ARG A 994 -5.99 -30.04 6.87
C ARG A 994 -7.45 -29.65 6.65
N PHE A 995 -7.69 -28.37 6.39
CA PHE A 995 -8.98 -27.82 6.01
C PHE A 995 -8.96 -27.41 4.54
N HIS A 996 -9.70 -28.10 3.68
CA HIS A 996 -9.73 -27.87 2.22
C HIS A 996 -8.32 -27.77 1.58
N GLY A 997 -7.39 -28.61 2.03
CA GLY A 997 -6.01 -28.61 1.54
C GLY A 997 -5.08 -27.60 2.22
N HIS A 998 -5.60 -26.68 3.04
CA HIS A 998 -4.81 -25.75 3.85
C HIS A 998 -4.45 -26.35 5.21
N TYR A 999 -3.26 -26.02 5.70
CA TYR A 999 -2.87 -26.29 7.08
C TYR A 999 -3.50 -25.24 8.02
N TYR A 1000 -3.87 -25.66 9.22
CA TYR A 1000 -4.26 -24.76 10.29
C TYR A 1000 -3.07 -23.90 10.74
N ASN A 1001 -3.37 -22.78 11.38
CA ASN A 1001 -2.34 -21.81 11.75
C ASN A 1001 -1.37 -22.34 12.82
N TRP A 1002 -1.84 -23.22 13.69
CA TRP A 1002 -1.07 -23.71 14.83
C TRP A 1002 -1.28 -25.22 15.03
N TYR A 1003 -0.17 -25.93 15.16
CA TYR A 1003 -0.14 -27.34 15.55
C TYR A 1003 0.76 -27.51 16.76
N GLU A 1004 0.40 -28.41 17.67
CA GLU A 1004 1.32 -28.90 18.69
C GLU A 1004 2.33 -29.87 18.04
N THR A 1005 3.62 -29.59 18.15
CA THR A 1005 4.68 -30.35 17.44
C THR A 1005 4.84 -31.79 17.94
N ARG A 1006 4.50 -32.04 19.21
CA ARG A 1006 4.59 -33.37 19.84
C ARG A 1006 3.41 -34.28 19.56
N THR A 1007 2.25 -33.74 19.21
CA THR A 1007 1.01 -34.54 19.03
C THR A 1007 0.41 -34.39 17.65
N LEU A 1008 0.89 -33.43 16.85
CA LEU A 1008 0.37 -33.04 15.54
C LEU A 1008 -1.09 -32.56 15.56
N ARG A 1009 -1.65 -32.29 16.74
CA ARG A 1009 -3.02 -31.80 16.88
C ARG A 1009 -3.08 -30.30 16.58
N PRO A 1010 -4.09 -29.84 15.82
CA PRO A 1010 -4.39 -28.42 15.72
C PRO A 1010 -4.62 -27.82 17.11
N LEU A 1011 -4.07 -26.62 17.36
CA LEU A 1011 -4.31 -25.91 18.62
C LEU A 1011 -5.66 -25.19 18.57
N GLU A 1012 -6.42 -25.29 19.65
CA GLU A 1012 -7.73 -24.66 19.79
C GLU A 1012 -7.64 -23.14 20.03
N PRO A 1013 -8.47 -22.32 19.35
CA PRO A 1013 -9.40 -22.70 18.27
C PRO A 1013 -8.69 -22.89 16.92
N PRO A 1014 -9.02 -23.94 16.13
CA PRO A 1014 -8.44 -24.13 14.81
C PRO A 1014 -8.91 -23.04 13.85
N TYR A 1015 -7.98 -22.45 13.10
CA TYR A 1015 -8.28 -21.52 12.01
C TYR A 1015 -7.21 -21.61 10.93
N VAL A 1016 -7.54 -21.19 9.71
CA VAL A 1016 -6.61 -21.10 8.59
C VAL A 1016 -6.22 -19.64 8.38
N SER A 1017 -4.92 -19.38 8.22
CA SER A 1017 -4.38 -18.08 7.83
C SER A 1017 -4.00 -18.09 6.35
N SER A 1018 -4.60 -17.18 5.58
CA SER A 1018 -4.27 -17.00 4.17
C SER A 1018 -2.84 -16.50 3.98
N VAL A 1019 -2.32 -15.71 4.93
CA VAL A 1019 -0.94 -15.19 4.91
C VAL A 1019 0.05 -16.33 5.11
N ASP A 1020 -0.15 -17.17 6.12
CA ASP A 1020 0.77 -18.28 6.39
C ASP A 1020 0.69 -19.37 5.32
N SER A 1021 -0.52 -19.62 4.79
CA SER A 1021 -0.69 -20.50 3.62
C SER A 1021 0.06 -19.96 2.40
N GLY A 1022 -0.04 -18.65 2.13
CA GLY A 1022 0.66 -17.99 1.03
C GLY A 1022 2.18 -18.03 1.19
N ASN A 1023 2.69 -17.79 2.40
CA ASN A 1023 4.11 -17.92 2.72
C ASN A 1023 4.60 -19.34 2.48
N LEU A 1024 3.91 -20.35 3.02
CA LEU A 1024 4.28 -21.75 2.79
C LEU A 1024 4.28 -22.10 1.30
N ALA A 1025 3.27 -21.68 0.54
CA ALA A 1025 3.24 -21.91 -0.91
C ALA A 1025 4.46 -21.28 -1.62
N GLY A 1026 4.80 -20.04 -1.29
CA GLY A 1026 6.00 -19.38 -1.81
C GLY A 1026 7.30 -20.11 -1.43
N HIS A 1027 7.40 -20.57 -0.19
CA HIS A 1027 8.55 -21.33 0.29
C HIS A 1027 8.67 -22.69 -0.43
N LEU A 1028 7.56 -23.39 -0.66
CA LEU A 1028 7.55 -24.68 -1.39
C LEU A 1028 7.96 -24.52 -2.85
N LEU A 1029 7.58 -23.42 -3.51
CA LEU A 1029 8.03 -23.12 -4.87
C LEU A 1029 9.55 -22.94 -4.92
N THR A 1030 10.12 -22.18 -3.99
CA THR A 1030 11.56 -21.99 -3.88
C THR A 1030 12.28 -23.30 -3.56
N LEU A 1031 11.75 -24.09 -2.61
CA LEU A 1031 12.29 -25.41 -2.26
C LEU A 1031 12.30 -26.36 -3.46
N ALA A 1032 11.20 -26.42 -4.23
CA ALA A 1032 11.11 -27.27 -5.40
C ALA A 1032 12.16 -26.93 -6.46
N GLN A 1033 12.47 -25.63 -6.64
CA GLN A 1033 13.57 -25.22 -7.52
C GLN A 1033 14.93 -25.59 -6.95
N ALA A 1034 15.15 -25.37 -5.65
CA ALA A 1034 16.40 -25.75 -5.00
C ALA A 1034 16.67 -27.27 -5.10
N CYS A 1035 15.65 -28.11 -4.91
CA CYS A 1035 15.79 -29.56 -5.08
C CYS A 1035 16.16 -29.95 -6.52
N ARG A 1036 15.58 -29.30 -7.53
CA ARG A 1036 15.96 -29.51 -8.95
C ARG A 1036 17.40 -29.05 -9.23
N GLU A 1037 17.83 -27.95 -8.63
CA GLU A 1037 19.21 -27.51 -8.75
C GLU A 1037 20.18 -28.48 -8.07
N LEU A 1038 19.83 -29.01 -6.89
CA LEU A 1038 20.64 -29.98 -6.16
C LEU A 1038 20.89 -31.28 -6.96
N THR A 1039 19.97 -31.70 -7.83
CA THR A 1039 20.19 -32.84 -8.73
C THR A 1039 21.25 -32.61 -9.81
N GLU A 1040 21.58 -31.35 -10.11
CA GLU A 1040 22.56 -30.98 -11.14
C GLU A 1040 23.92 -30.60 -10.55
N ARG A 1041 24.01 -30.38 -9.24
CA ARG A 1041 25.24 -29.96 -8.55
C ARG A 1041 26.14 -31.15 -8.16
N PRO A 1042 27.48 -30.98 -8.15
CA PRO A 1042 28.41 -32.01 -7.68
C PRO A 1042 28.24 -32.31 -6.18
N LEU A 1043 28.39 -33.58 -5.79
CA LEU A 1043 28.21 -34.05 -4.41
C LEU A 1043 29.15 -33.36 -3.40
N LEU A 1044 30.43 -33.24 -3.77
CA LEU A 1044 31.49 -32.58 -2.99
C LEU A 1044 32.12 -31.48 -3.84
N GLY A 1045 31.99 -30.23 -3.39
CA GLY A 1045 32.60 -29.06 -4.00
C GLY A 1045 33.68 -28.44 -3.09
N PRO A 1046 34.50 -27.52 -3.61
CA PRO A 1046 35.54 -26.83 -2.82
C PRO A 1046 34.99 -26.09 -1.59
N SER A 1047 33.72 -25.68 -1.62
CA SER A 1047 33.02 -25.02 -0.52
C SER A 1047 32.67 -25.95 0.65
N ALA A 1048 32.80 -27.28 0.51
CA ALA A 1048 32.41 -28.21 1.57
C ALA A 1048 33.24 -28.04 2.85
N LEU A 1049 34.51 -27.65 2.73
CA LEU A 1049 35.36 -27.35 3.90
C LEU A 1049 35.03 -26.01 4.57
N ALA A 1050 34.38 -25.07 3.86
CA ALA A 1050 34.04 -23.76 4.40
C ALA A 1050 33.02 -23.85 5.53
N GLY A 1051 32.07 -24.80 5.47
CA GLY A 1051 31.12 -25.04 6.56
C GLY A 1051 31.79 -25.62 7.82
N VAL A 1052 32.84 -26.42 7.64
CA VAL A 1052 33.68 -26.92 8.75
C VAL A 1052 34.47 -25.79 9.38
N ASP A 1053 35.06 -24.90 8.56
CA ASP A 1053 35.78 -23.71 9.04
C ASP A 1053 34.86 -22.75 9.82
N ASP A 1054 33.62 -22.54 9.39
CA ASP A 1054 32.63 -21.76 10.16
C ASP A 1054 32.42 -22.35 11.56
N THR A 1055 32.25 -23.67 11.63
CA THR A 1055 32.04 -24.37 12.89
C THR A 1055 33.28 -24.26 13.78
N LEU A 1056 34.47 -24.41 13.20
CA LEU A 1056 35.74 -24.19 13.90
C LEU A 1056 35.89 -22.74 14.40
N GLY A 1057 35.44 -21.76 13.63
CA GLY A 1057 35.37 -20.36 14.02
C GLY A 1057 34.51 -20.14 15.27
N LEU A 1058 33.35 -20.80 15.35
CA LEU A 1058 32.49 -20.75 16.55
C LEU A 1058 33.12 -21.45 17.76
N VAL A 1059 33.84 -22.56 17.54
CA VAL A 1059 34.61 -23.24 18.60
C VAL A 1059 35.68 -22.32 19.14
N ARG A 1060 36.42 -21.61 18.27
CA ARG A 1060 37.43 -20.60 18.66
C ARG A 1060 36.82 -19.49 19.51
N GLU A 1061 35.69 -18.91 19.09
CA GLU A 1061 35.02 -17.84 19.85
C GLU A 1061 34.53 -18.34 21.23
N SER A 1062 33.97 -19.56 21.28
CA SER A 1062 33.47 -20.15 22.52
C SER A 1062 34.60 -20.51 23.48
N ALA A 1063 35.69 -21.09 22.97
CA ALA A 1063 36.88 -21.40 23.76
C ALA A 1063 37.57 -20.13 24.29
N ALA A 1064 37.52 -19.03 23.55
CA ALA A 1064 38.07 -17.74 23.99
C ALA A 1064 37.27 -17.11 25.14
N ALA A 1065 35.95 -17.35 25.20
CA ALA A 1065 35.04 -16.82 26.21
C ALA A 1065 35.05 -17.58 27.55
N LEU A 1066 35.70 -18.75 27.61
CA LEU A 1066 35.79 -19.53 28.85
C LEU A 1066 36.66 -18.81 29.91
N PRO A 1067 36.19 -18.68 31.16
CA PRO A 1067 36.98 -18.12 32.26
C PRO A 1067 38.16 -19.04 32.60
N ASP A 1068 39.30 -18.44 32.99
CA ASP A 1068 40.55 -19.15 33.34
C ASP A 1068 40.45 -19.82 34.73
N ASN A 1069 39.47 -20.71 34.89
CA ASN A 1069 39.29 -21.49 36.10
C ASN A 1069 40.16 -22.75 36.00
N ARG A 1070 41.26 -22.77 36.75
CA ARG A 1070 42.22 -23.90 36.88
C ARG A 1070 41.64 -25.20 37.49
N ARG A 1071 40.34 -25.47 37.35
CA ARG A 1071 39.64 -26.60 38.01
C ARG A 1071 39.52 -27.87 37.14
N THR A 1072 39.83 -27.84 35.85
CA THR A 1072 39.84 -29.04 34.99
C THR A 1072 41.26 -29.51 34.74
N GLN A 1073 41.65 -30.65 35.36
CA GLN A 1073 43.00 -31.22 35.32
C GLN A 1073 43.30 -32.08 34.06
N THR A 1074 42.40 -32.16 33.08
CA THR A 1074 42.54 -33.13 31.97
C THR A 1074 42.93 -32.52 30.61
N VAL A 1075 42.55 -31.27 30.30
CA VAL A 1075 42.91 -30.58 29.04
C VAL A 1075 43.16 -29.10 29.33
N THR A 1076 44.34 -28.60 28.96
CA THR A 1076 44.68 -27.18 29.09
C THR A 1076 44.09 -26.36 27.93
N ARG A 1077 43.80 -25.08 28.17
CA ARG A 1077 43.39 -24.14 27.10
C ARG A 1077 44.40 -24.09 25.94
N ARG A 1078 45.69 -24.30 26.24
CA ARG A 1078 46.76 -24.39 25.26
C ARG A 1078 46.62 -25.64 24.38
N GLN A 1079 46.41 -26.82 24.96
CA GLN A 1079 46.16 -28.04 24.19
C GLN A 1079 44.92 -27.94 23.30
N LEU A 1080 43.84 -27.31 23.79
CA LEU A 1080 42.64 -27.05 22.99
C LEU A 1080 42.94 -26.07 21.84
N ALA A 1081 43.69 -25.00 22.09
CA ALA A 1081 44.10 -24.06 21.05
C ALA A 1081 45.00 -24.71 20.01
N ASP A 1082 45.96 -25.54 20.42
CA ASP A 1082 46.87 -26.27 19.54
C ASP A 1082 46.11 -27.28 18.65
N ALA A 1083 45.11 -27.98 19.20
CA ALA A 1083 44.26 -28.90 18.44
C ALA A 1083 43.36 -28.16 17.43
N VAL A 1084 42.78 -27.03 17.83
CA VAL A 1084 41.98 -26.16 16.95
C VAL A 1084 42.81 -25.58 15.82
N GLU A 1085 44.08 -25.24 16.09
CA GLU A 1085 45.00 -24.74 15.07
C GLU A 1085 45.44 -25.84 14.10
N ALA A 1086 45.69 -27.05 14.60
CA ALA A 1086 45.97 -28.21 13.75
C ALA A 1086 44.81 -28.51 12.77
N LEU A 1087 43.57 -28.43 13.25
CA LEU A 1087 42.39 -28.62 12.41
C LEU A 1087 42.25 -27.51 11.36
N ALA A 1088 42.54 -26.25 11.73
CA ALA A 1088 42.52 -25.14 10.77
C ALA A 1088 43.56 -25.31 9.66
N ILE A 1089 44.75 -25.83 9.98
CA ILE A 1089 45.79 -26.14 8.99
C ILE A 1089 45.31 -27.24 8.04
N ALA A 1090 44.66 -28.29 8.55
CA ALA A 1090 44.12 -29.38 7.74
C ALA A 1090 43.01 -28.92 6.75
N LEU A 1091 42.24 -27.90 7.11
CA LEU A 1091 41.19 -27.32 6.27
C LEU A 1091 41.71 -26.40 5.14
N GLY A 1092 42.99 -26.03 5.16
CA GLY A 1092 43.57 -25.04 4.25
C GLY A 1092 43.77 -25.50 2.80
N ALA A 1093 43.69 -26.80 2.51
CA ALA A 1093 43.92 -27.36 1.18
C ALA A 1093 42.69 -28.11 0.66
N ALA A 1094 41.96 -27.52 -0.29
CA ALA A 1094 40.79 -28.15 -0.91
C ALA A 1094 41.21 -29.35 -1.78
N PRO A 1095 40.66 -30.57 -1.55
CA PRO A 1095 40.95 -31.73 -2.38
C PRO A 1095 40.30 -31.62 -3.77
N ASN A 1096 41.04 -31.98 -4.82
CA ASN A 1096 40.56 -31.90 -6.21
C ASN A 1096 40.17 -33.26 -6.81
N THR A 1097 40.33 -34.36 -6.07
CA THR A 1097 39.97 -35.72 -6.53
C THR A 1097 39.19 -36.46 -5.44
N PRO A 1098 38.32 -37.42 -5.80
CA PRO A 1098 37.58 -38.23 -4.82
C PRO A 1098 38.50 -38.94 -3.80
N ALA A 1099 39.63 -39.47 -4.24
CA ALA A 1099 40.63 -40.10 -3.37
C ALA A 1099 41.30 -39.10 -2.41
N ALA A 1100 41.49 -37.85 -2.83
CA ALA A 1100 41.99 -36.79 -1.97
C ALA A 1100 40.92 -36.34 -0.96
N TRP A 1101 39.64 -36.29 -1.35
CA TRP A 1101 38.52 -36.05 -0.42
C TRP A 1101 38.42 -37.12 0.65
N ALA A 1102 38.50 -38.41 0.28
CA ALA A 1102 38.47 -39.51 1.24
C ALA A 1102 39.62 -39.43 2.26
N ARG A 1103 40.83 -39.06 1.82
CA ARG A 1103 41.98 -38.85 2.73
C ARG A 1103 41.82 -37.63 3.62
N CYS A 1104 41.35 -36.51 3.07
CA CYS A 1104 41.11 -35.28 3.84
C CYS A 1104 40.03 -35.50 4.91
N LEU A 1105 38.90 -36.11 4.55
CA LEU A 1105 37.83 -36.44 5.50
C LEU A 1105 38.23 -37.50 6.53
N GLY A 1106 39.21 -38.38 6.23
CA GLY A 1106 39.77 -39.30 7.22
C GLY A 1106 40.81 -38.67 8.16
N GLN A 1107 41.35 -37.49 7.80
CA GLN A 1107 42.28 -36.72 8.63
C GLN A 1107 41.56 -35.72 9.54
N LEU A 1108 40.44 -35.15 9.07
CA LEU A 1108 39.51 -34.33 9.84
C LEU A 1108 38.70 -35.21 10.82
#